data_AF-F6EI91-F1
#
_entry.id   AF-F6EI91-F1
#
_cell.length_a   1.000
_cell.length_b   1.000
_cell.length_c   1.000
_cell.angle_alpha   90.00
_cell.angle_beta   90.00
_cell.angle_gamma   90.00
#
_symmetry.space_group_name_H-M   'P 1'
#
loop_
_entity.id
_entity.type
_entity.pdbx_description
1 polymer ?
#
loop_
_entity_poly.entity_id
_entity_poly.type
_entity_poly.pdbx_seq_one_letter_code
_entity_poly.pdbx_strand_id
1 'polypeptide(L)'
;MASKVVDPSNRETAEYSPVPPIPAFDRVHGPGTRFLVRRTLLYLAAFWAVGLALAALDLSDGLTAFGLGLLVPGGGFLYTGNILLAGIAVVAFPLALGIWWLIGIVPLPPAVWLGAAILAGAGLGANETQDWARWGVPVILVAAIVLTVAYLQIRFRIQSARGRRFNAQIAAEQPVLPVAAPTPTVREAGEEDLKTLRYVMDLGLQPADSWDGFFFVRPEQFREGAVRYQLNFVSYTAAMYQYTCAPAFTGYAAEAQRNMIDKMLQKPVWSYWSLEHLWGNLRWNPDPIIDDNVMYSGYLGLMLGMYETMTGDRRYHEPGCLELRWNDTTIYRHDADTITAALVDNFSRARLGQFPCEPNWIYPMCNTFGINSLLVYDRLEGTNHAEPVVAQVRESYDNGDFCEPDGRLTAARSEYFGFRHPMVGNMGDTITTYFLNPIVPEIGRRTWWLMGKNHLGAEGKGPKHRSWNLIDPGNYGINTDRFVRASLAANAREYGDEFHAQQMEQSLAHRIVEKDGARRYKRLSVWGNLWLALARFSREDGFRGFIQEGIPDAWRRGPVLADAAYPEVLVAKAVSDGTSLDLVLRPGNGPVRTTLAIERLTPGHAYTVTGALSPELAADAEGRALVEIVLNDRLEVSITRAVE
;
A
#
# COMPACT_ATOMS: atom_id res chain seq x y z
N MET A 1 23.45 -8.15 9.26
CA MET A 1 22.11 -8.19 9.87
C MET A 1 22.28 -8.87 11.21
N ALA A 2 22.63 -8.10 12.24
CA ALA A 2 22.49 -8.61 13.58
C ALA A 2 20.99 -8.67 13.84
N SER A 3 20.39 -9.85 13.64
CA SER A 3 19.31 -10.29 14.53
C SER A 3 19.73 -9.83 15.92
N LYS A 4 18.95 -8.98 16.60
CA LYS A 4 19.28 -8.55 17.97
C LYS A 4 19.50 -9.84 18.78
N VAL A 5 20.75 -10.22 19.01
CA VAL A 5 21.11 -11.11 20.11
C VAL A 5 20.97 -10.20 21.33
N VAL A 6 19.79 -10.24 21.94
CA VAL A 6 19.41 -9.27 22.97
C VAL A 6 20.34 -9.42 24.19
N ASP A 7 20.86 -8.29 24.66
CA ASP A 7 21.56 -8.14 25.93
C ASP A 7 20.65 -8.61 27.08
N PRO A 8 21.08 -9.56 27.92
CA PRO A 8 20.27 -10.10 29.02
C PRO A 8 19.73 -9.05 30.01
N SER A 9 20.30 -7.85 30.06
CA SER A 9 19.96 -6.81 31.04
C SER A 9 18.66 -6.03 30.75
N ASN A 10 18.09 -6.13 29.54
CA ASN A 10 16.86 -5.42 29.14
C ASN A 10 15.59 -6.33 29.22
N ARG A 11 15.65 -7.42 29.98
CA ARG A 11 14.68 -8.54 29.97
C ARG A 11 13.43 -8.41 30.83
N GLU A 12 13.23 -7.34 31.59
CA GLU A 12 12.31 -7.46 32.74
C GLU A 12 10.81 -7.49 32.41
N THR A 13 10.32 -7.27 31.16
CA THR A 13 8.85 -7.30 30.89
C THR A 13 8.35 -7.81 29.53
N ALA A 14 9.15 -7.92 28.46
CA ALA A 14 8.63 -8.28 27.13
C ALA A 14 8.81 -9.78 26.79
N GLU A 15 7.70 -10.48 26.53
CA GLU A 15 7.72 -11.84 25.98
C GLU A 15 8.05 -11.80 24.49
N TYR A 16 8.94 -12.69 24.03
CA TYR A 16 9.39 -12.76 22.64
C TYR A 16 9.03 -14.12 22.02
N SER A 17 8.56 -14.12 20.78
CA SER A 17 8.30 -15.31 19.98
C SER A 17 9.37 -15.51 18.89
N PRO A 18 9.74 -16.76 18.56
CA PRO A 18 10.63 -17.04 17.45
C PRO A 18 9.94 -16.75 16.11
N VAL A 19 10.68 -16.19 15.16
CA VAL A 19 10.21 -16.04 13.78
C VAL A 19 10.10 -17.42 13.13
N PRO A 20 8.96 -17.77 12.51
CA PRO A 20 8.75 -19.10 11.93
C PRO A 20 9.65 -19.32 10.72
N PRO A 21 10.02 -20.58 10.43
CA PRO A 21 10.73 -20.92 9.20
C PRO A 21 9.86 -20.63 7.97
N ILE A 22 10.49 -20.56 6.79
CA ILE A 22 9.79 -20.56 5.50
C ILE A 22 9.06 -21.91 5.36
N PRO A 23 7.76 -21.94 4.99
CA PRO A 23 7.02 -23.17 4.78
C PRO A 23 7.67 -24.05 3.71
N ALA A 24 7.58 -25.37 3.89
CA ALA A 24 8.06 -26.32 2.89
C ALA A 24 6.96 -26.57 1.86
N PHE A 25 7.28 -26.33 0.58
CA PHE A 25 6.37 -26.61 -0.53
C PHE A 25 6.81 -27.85 -1.31
N ASP A 26 5.87 -28.73 -1.62
CA ASP A 26 6.09 -29.93 -2.44
C ASP A 26 5.92 -29.67 -3.95
N ARG A 27 5.33 -28.52 -4.30
CA ARG A 27 4.89 -28.18 -5.66
C ARG A 27 5.17 -26.72 -6.01
N VAL A 28 5.21 -26.44 -7.32
CA VAL A 28 5.45 -25.10 -7.89
C VAL A 28 4.38 -24.07 -7.48
N HIS A 29 3.13 -24.53 -7.29
CA HIS A 29 1.99 -23.67 -7.03
C HIS A 29 1.18 -24.22 -5.86
N GLY A 30 0.72 -23.30 -5.01
CA GLY A 30 -0.27 -23.57 -3.98
C GLY A 30 -1.60 -24.09 -4.57
N PRO A 31 -2.50 -24.57 -3.70
CA PRO A 31 -3.72 -25.26 -4.12
C PRO A 31 -4.66 -24.39 -4.96
N GLY A 32 -4.89 -23.13 -4.56
CA GLY A 32 -5.77 -22.20 -5.27
C GLY A 32 -5.20 -21.82 -6.63
N THR A 33 -3.92 -21.48 -6.67
CA THR A 33 -3.18 -21.18 -7.91
C THR A 33 -3.21 -22.37 -8.86
N ARG A 34 -2.96 -23.57 -8.35
CA ARG A 34 -2.94 -24.80 -9.15
C ARG A 34 -4.29 -25.07 -9.79
N PHE A 35 -5.39 -24.82 -9.08
CA PHE A 35 -6.73 -24.93 -9.65
C PHE A 35 -6.90 -23.99 -10.85
N LEU A 36 -6.55 -22.71 -10.69
CA LEU A 36 -6.68 -21.70 -11.75
C LEU A 36 -5.78 -21.99 -12.96
N VAL A 37 -4.53 -22.36 -12.72
CA VAL A 37 -3.58 -22.71 -13.79
C VAL A 37 -4.07 -23.96 -14.53
N ARG A 38 -4.55 -24.99 -13.83
CA ARG A 38 -5.12 -26.19 -14.49
C ARG A 38 -6.34 -25.85 -15.33
N ARG A 39 -7.28 -25.08 -14.80
CA ARG A 39 -8.46 -24.61 -15.54
C ARG A 39 -8.04 -23.86 -16.81
N THR A 40 -7.09 -22.94 -16.68
CA THR A 40 -6.56 -22.14 -17.81
C THR A 40 -5.90 -23.03 -18.85
N LEU A 41 -5.06 -23.97 -18.44
CA LEU A 41 -4.41 -24.93 -19.34
C LEU A 41 -5.42 -25.83 -20.06
N LEU A 42 -6.52 -26.21 -19.41
CA LEU A 42 -7.60 -26.98 -20.06
C LEU A 42 -8.29 -26.16 -21.15
N TYR A 43 -8.60 -24.89 -20.89
CA TYR A 43 -9.18 -24.00 -21.91
C TYR A 43 -8.22 -23.76 -23.06
N LEU A 44 -6.94 -23.51 -22.78
CA LEU A 44 -5.91 -23.36 -23.82
C LEU A 44 -5.71 -24.67 -24.61
N ALA A 45 -5.73 -25.83 -23.96
CA ALA A 45 -5.63 -27.12 -24.64
C ALA A 45 -6.81 -27.38 -25.58
N ALA A 46 -8.04 -27.04 -25.16
CA ALA A 46 -9.21 -27.12 -26.03
C ALA A 46 -9.10 -26.15 -27.22
N PHE A 47 -8.68 -24.91 -26.96
CA PHE A 47 -8.46 -23.90 -27.99
C PHE A 47 -7.40 -24.32 -29.01
N TRP A 48 -6.27 -24.88 -28.55
CA TRP A 48 -5.23 -25.42 -29.42
C TRP A 48 -5.65 -26.69 -30.14
N ALA A 49 -6.46 -27.56 -29.52
CA ALA A 49 -6.98 -28.75 -30.19
C ALA A 49 -7.87 -28.38 -31.38
N VAL A 50 -8.70 -27.34 -31.24
CA VAL A 50 -9.48 -26.78 -32.37
C VAL A 50 -8.56 -26.24 -33.45
N GLY A 51 -7.56 -25.44 -33.09
CA GLY A 51 -6.58 -24.91 -34.05
C GLY A 51 -5.83 -26.00 -34.81
N LEU A 52 -5.38 -27.04 -34.10
CA LEU A 52 -4.68 -28.18 -34.68
C LEU A 52 -5.58 -29.01 -35.58
N ALA A 53 -6.84 -29.25 -35.18
CA ALA A 53 -7.81 -29.97 -36.01
C ALA A 53 -8.08 -29.22 -37.32
N LEU A 54 -8.28 -27.91 -37.27
CA LEU A 54 -8.49 -27.08 -38.46
C LEU A 54 -7.29 -27.11 -39.40
N ALA A 55 -6.08 -27.05 -38.86
CA ALA A 55 -4.84 -27.13 -39.65
C ALA A 55 -4.57 -28.54 -40.22
N ALA A 56 -4.95 -29.59 -39.50
CA ALA A 56 -4.69 -30.98 -39.89
C ALA A 56 -5.71 -31.54 -40.89
N LEU A 57 -6.96 -31.08 -40.82
CA LEU A 57 -8.02 -31.54 -41.74
C LEU A 57 -7.89 -30.96 -43.16
N ASP A 58 -7.10 -29.90 -43.32
CA ASP A 58 -6.79 -29.27 -44.61
C ASP A 58 -8.01 -29.01 -45.51
N LEU A 59 -9.10 -28.53 -44.89
CA LEU A 59 -10.38 -28.32 -45.59
C LEU A 59 -10.34 -27.12 -46.55
N SER A 60 -9.53 -26.10 -46.24
CA SER A 60 -9.23 -24.96 -47.11
C SER A 60 -8.03 -24.19 -46.56
N ASP A 61 -7.32 -23.45 -47.42
CA ASP A 61 -6.19 -22.62 -47.01
C ASP A 61 -6.56 -21.58 -45.94
N GLY A 62 -7.77 -21.01 -46.02
CA GLY A 62 -8.26 -20.07 -45.02
C GLY A 62 -8.51 -20.72 -43.65
N LEU A 63 -9.07 -21.93 -43.61
CA LEU A 63 -9.26 -22.67 -42.37
C LEU A 63 -7.94 -23.16 -41.77
N THR A 64 -7.00 -23.58 -42.62
CA THR A 64 -5.63 -23.95 -42.21
C THR A 64 -4.90 -22.74 -41.63
N ALA A 65 -4.93 -21.59 -42.31
CA ALA A 65 -4.35 -20.34 -41.81
C ALA A 65 -4.97 -19.89 -40.49
N PHE A 66 -6.30 -19.91 -40.38
CA PHE A 66 -7.00 -19.58 -39.15
C PHE A 66 -6.59 -20.53 -38.00
N GLY A 67 -6.61 -21.85 -38.23
CA GLY A 67 -6.23 -22.86 -37.26
C GLY A 67 -4.80 -22.69 -36.73
N LEU A 68 -3.83 -22.45 -37.62
CA LEU A 68 -2.45 -22.16 -37.24
C LEU A 68 -2.32 -20.83 -36.48
N GLY A 69 -3.16 -19.84 -36.79
CA GLY A 69 -3.27 -18.58 -36.02
C GLY A 69 -3.81 -18.76 -34.61
N LEU A 70 -4.66 -19.77 -34.36
CA LEU A 70 -5.12 -20.12 -33.00
C LEU A 70 -4.01 -20.77 -32.16
N LEU A 71 -3.07 -21.48 -32.78
CA LEU A 71 -1.97 -22.13 -32.06
C LEU A 71 -0.96 -21.12 -31.50
N VAL A 72 -0.54 -20.16 -32.32
CA VAL A 72 0.46 -19.14 -31.95
C VAL A 72 0.06 -17.81 -32.59
N PRO A 73 0.12 -16.67 -31.88
CA PRO A 73 -0.10 -15.36 -32.47
C PRO A 73 0.78 -15.14 -33.72
N GLY A 74 0.16 -14.93 -34.87
CA GLY A 74 0.85 -14.77 -36.16
C GLY A 74 1.13 -16.07 -36.92
N GLY A 75 0.80 -17.24 -36.38
CA GLY A 75 1.03 -18.55 -37.01
C GLY A 75 0.32 -18.70 -38.37
N GLY A 76 -0.88 -18.15 -38.50
CA GLY A 76 -1.60 -18.14 -39.78
C GLY A 76 -0.89 -17.33 -40.88
N PHE A 77 -0.28 -16.19 -40.52
CA PHE A 77 0.46 -15.38 -41.48
C PHE A 77 1.78 -16.05 -41.93
N LEU A 78 2.38 -16.90 -41.09
CA LEU A 78 3.51 -17.74 -41.51
C LEU A 78 3.06 -18.72 -42.60
N TYR A 79 1.87 -19.31 -42.47
CA TYR A 79 1.30 -20.19 -43.48
C TYR A 79 0.96 -19.46 -44.78
N THR A 80 0.40 -18.26 -44.71
CA THR A 80 0.10 -17.46 -45.92
C THR A 80 1.32 -16.74 -46.51
N GLY A 81 2.54 -17.02 -46.04
CA GLY A 81 3.78 -16.45 -46.57
C GLY A 81 4.00 -14.96 -46.26
N ASN A 82 3.28 -14.39 -45.29
CA ASN A 82 3.40 -12.97 -44.91
C ASN A 82 4.17 -12.80 -43.59
N ILE A 83 5.50 -12.79 -43.70
CA ILE A 83 6.41 -12.68 -42.55
C ILE A 83 6.22 -11.35 -41.80
N LEU A 84 5.89 -10.27 -42.50
CA LEU A 84 5.68 -8.96 -41.89
C LEU A 84 4.48 -8.97 -40.94
N LEU A 85 3.31 -9.46 -41.40
CA LEU A 85 2.12 -9.55 -40.56
C LEU A 85 2.28 -10.57 -39.42
N ALA A 86 3.01 -11.66 -39.66
CA ALA A 86 3.40 -12.60 -38.60
C ALA A 86 4.23 -11.90 -37.52
N GLY A 87 5.24 -11.12 -37.91
CA GLY A 87 6.07 -10.34 -36.99
C GLY A 87 5.27 -9.30 -36.21
N ILE A 88 4.35 -8.59 -36.87
CA ILE A 88 3.45 -7.62 -36.22
C ILE A 88 2.59 -8.33 -35.17
N ALA A 89 1.98 -9.47 -35.48
CA ALA A 89 1.17 -10.21 -34.51
C ALA A 89 1.99 -10.70 -33.31
N VAL A 90 3.21 -11.18 -33.54
CA VAL A 90 4.16 -11.61 -32.50
C VAL A 90 4.57 -10.46 -31.58
N VAL A 91 4.62 -9.22 -32.07
CA VAL A 91 4.91 -8.02 -31.26
C VAL A 91 3.65 -7.45 -30.59
N ALA A 92 2.54 -7.40 -31.32
CA ALA A 92 1.28 -6.84 -30.84
C ALA A 92 0.71 -7.61 -29.66
N PHE A 93 0.84 -8.95 -29.63
CA PHE A 93 0.31 -9.76 -28.55
C PHE A 93 1.02 -9.52 -27.20
N PRO A 94 2.37 -9.52 -27.10
CA PRO A 94 3.07 -9.08 -25.89
C PRO A 94 2.75 -7.63 -25.47
N LEU A 95 2.56 -6.71 -26.42
CA LEU A 95 2.13 -5.34 -26.11
C LEU A 95 0.72 -5.32 -25.50
N ALA A 96 -0.20 -6.10 -26.06
CA ALA A 96 -1.55 -6.28 -25.53
C ALA A 96 -1.53 -6.88 -24.10
N LEU A 97 -0.68 -7.88 -23.86
CA LEU A 97 -0.45 -8.42 -22.52
C LEU A 97 0.09 -7.35 -21.56
N GLY A 98 1.03 -6.52 -22.02
CA GLY A 98 1.56 -5.39 -21.24
C GLY A 98 0.50 -4.35 -20.90
N ILE A 99 -0.40 -4.01 -21.83
CA ILE A 99 -1.50 -3.06 -21.57
C ILE A 99 -2.55 -3.67 -20.63
N TRP A 100 -2.94 -4.93 -20.83
CA TRP A 100 -3.83 -5.66 -19.91
C TRP A 100 -3.25 -5.70 -18.49
N TRP A 101 -1.94 -5.77 -18.38
CA TRP A 101 -1.23 -5.65 -17.12
C TRP A 101 -1.29 -4.28 -16.47
N LEU A 102 -1.09 -3.25 -17.28
CA LEU A 102 -1.00 -1.88 -16.76
C LEU A 102 -2.38 -1.40 -16.29
N ILE A 103 -3.43 -1.63 -17.07
CA ILE A 103 -4.73 -1.00 -16.80
C ILE A 103 -5.88 -2.01 -16.80
N GLY A 104 -5.63 -3.32 -16.83
CA GLY A 104 -6.68 -4.32 -16.64
C GLY A 104 -7.59 -4.56 -17.84
N ILE A 105 -7.21 -4.18 -19.08
CA ILE A 105 -8.05 -4.42 -20.29
C ILE A 105 -8.05 -5.92 -20.65
N VAL A 106 -8.93 -6.69 -20.01
CA VAL A 106 -9.08 -8.14 -20.18
C VAL A 106 -9.37 -8.58 -21.62
N PRO A 107 -10.21 -7.89 -22.43
CA PRO A 107 -10.51 -8.36 -23.78
C PRO A 107 -9.37 -8.10 -24.80
N LEU A 108 -8.36 -7.28 -24.47
CA LEU A 108 -7.36 -6.87 -25.44
C LEU A 108 -6.44 -8.01 -25.90
N PRO A 109 -5.80 -8.80 -25.00
CA PRO A 109 -5.00 -9.95 -25.44
C PRO A 109 -5.76 -10.97 -26.30
N PRO A 110 -6.96 -11.44 -25.94
CA PRO A 110 -7.70 -12.36 -26.81
C PRO A 110 -8.16 -11.70 -28.10
N ALA A 111 -8.52 -10.42 -28.11
CA ALA A 111 -8.89 -9.71 -29.34
C ALA A 111 -7.72 -9.60 -30.33
N VAL A 112 -6.50 -9.30 -29.84
CA VAL A 112 -5.30 -9.22 -30.70
C VAL A 112 -4.92 -10.59 -31.24
N TRP A 113 -4.97 -11.64 -30.41
CA TRP A 113 -4.66 -13.01 -30.86
C TRP A 113 -5.70 -13.50 -31.86
N LEU A 114 -6.98 -13.50 -31.50
CA LEU A 114 -8.05 -14.01 -32.35
C LEU A 114 -8.21 -13.16 -33.61
N GLY A 115 -8.08 -11.84 -33.51
CA GLY A 115 -8.11 -10.93 -34.65
C GLY A 115 -7.02 -11.25 -35.67
N ALA A 116 -5.78 -11.48 -35.21
CA ALA A 116 -4.70 -11.91 -36.10
C ALA A 116 -5.00 -13.25 -36.80
N ALA A 117 -5.57 -14.22 -36.07
CA ALA A 117 -5.97 -15.50 -36.65
C ALA A 117 -7.07 -15.33 -37.71
N ILE A 118 -8.11 -14.56 -37.43
CA ILE A 118 -9.23 -14.28 -38.35
C ILE A 118 -8.72 -13.59 -39.62
N LEU A 119 -7.88 -12.56 -39.47
CA LEU A 119 -7.33 -11.83 -40.63
C LEU A 119 -6.46 -12.72 -41.52
N ALA A 120 -5.66 -13.60 -40.93
CA ALA A 120 -4.90 -14.60 -41.69
C ALA A 120 -5.83 -15.58 -42.43
N GLY A 121 -6.88 -16.07 -41.76
CA GLY A 121 -7.87 -16.96 -42.38
C GLY A 121 -8.70 -16.31 -43.49
N ALA A 122 -8.93 -15.00 -43.41
CA ALA A 122 -9.57 -14.22 -44.45
C ALA A 122 -8.65 -13.89 -45.65
N GLY A 123 -7.39 -14.32 -45.60
CA GLY A 123 -6.41 -14.11 -46.68
C GLY A 123 -5.79 -12.72 -46.71
N LEU A 124 -5.81 -11.95 -45.61
CA LEU A 124 -5.19 -10.63 -45.56
C LEU A 124 -3.68 -10.74 -45.84
N GLY A 125 -3.25 -10.12 -46.94
CA GLY A 125 -1.84 -10.13 -47.35
C GLY A 125 -1.31 -11.52 -47.71
N ALA A 126 -2.19 -12.44 -48.14
CA ALA A 126 -1.79 -13.77 -48.56
C ALA A 126 -0.88 -13.73 -49.80
N ASN A 127 0.24 -14.44 -49.71
CA ASN A 127 1.15 -14.75 -50.81
C ASN A 127 1.04 -16.24 -51.12
N GLU A 128 2.15 -16.88 -51.48
CA GLU A 128 2.25 -18.33 -51.63
C GLU A 128 2.25 -19.04 -50.27
N THR A 129 1.42 -20.08 -50.16
CA THR A 129 1.29 -20.90 -48.96
C THR A 129 2.59 -21.63 -48.63
N GLN A 130 2.91 -21.70 -47.33
CA GLN A 130 4.15 -22.26 -46.82
C GLN A 130 3.89 -23.58 -46.10
N ASP A 131 4.08 -24.71 -46.79
CA ASP A 131 3.76 -26.04 -46.25
C ASP A 131 4.49 -26.38 -44.95
N TRP A 132 5.71 -25.86 -44.76
CA TRP A 132 6.46 -26.06 -43.53
C TRP A 132 5.70 -25.54 -42.30
N ALA A 133 4.89 -24.48 -42.44
CA ALA A 133 4.20 -23.85 -41.33
C ALA A 133 3.13 -24.77 -40.70
N ARG A 134 2.58 -25.71 -41.48
CA ARG A 134 1.61 -26.71 -41.01
C ARG A 134 2.16 -27.57 -39.87
N TRP A 135 3.47 -27.83 -39.89
CA TRP A 135 4.16 -28.60 -38.85
C TRP A 135 5.05 -27.73 -37.96
N GLY A 136 5.64 -26.68 -38.52
CA GLY A 136 6.51 -25.75 -37.82
C GLY A 136 5.79 -24.99 -36.70
N VAL A 137 4.58 -24.50 -36.93
CA VAL A 137 3.81 -23.75 -35.91
C VAL A 137 3.42 -24.65 -34.72
N PRO A 138 2.86 -25.86 -34.90
CA PRO A 138 2.67 -26.79 -33.79
C PRO A 138 3.96 -27.12 -33.02
N VAL A 139 5.09 -27.32 -33.73
CA VAL A 139 6.38 -27.59 -33.08
C VAL A 139 6.84 -26.40 -32.24
N ILE A 140 6.67 -25.16 -32.73
CA ILE A 140 6.97 -23.93 -31.97
C ILE A 140 6.13 -23.88 -30.69
N LEU A 141 4.83 -24.18 -30.77
CA LEU A 141 3.95 -24.20 -29.61
C LEU A 141 4.41 -25.24 -28.58
N VAL A 142 4.67 -26.49 -29.01
CA VAL A 142 5.15 -27.56 -28.13
C VAL A 142 6.47 -27.18 -27.47
N ALA A 143 7.41 -26.63 -28.25
CA ALA A 143 8.69 -26.15 -27.71
C ALA A 143 8.49 -25.06 -26.66
N ALA A 144 7.61 -24.07 -26.90
CA ALA A 144 7.30 -23.01 -25.93
C ALA A 144 6.69 -23.55 -24.63
N ILE A 145 5.79 -24.53 -24.71
CA ILE A 145 5.20 -25.21 -23.56
C ILE A 145 6.28 -25.94 -22.76
N VAL A 146 7.10 -26.76 -23.42
CA VAL A 146 8.19 -27.53 -22.78
C VAL A 146 9.18 -26.59 -22.09
N LEU A 147 9.61 -25.52 -22.77
CA LEU A 147 10.52 -24.53 -22.21
C LEU A 147 9.94 -23.82 -20.99
N THR A 148 8.65 -23.49 -21.01
CA THR A 148 7.97 -22.84 -19.89
C THR A 148 7.85 -23.78 -18.70
N VAL A 149 7.44 -25.04 -18.91
CA VAL A 149 7.38 -26.05 -17.84
C VAL A 149 8.78 -26.30 -17.25
N ALA A 150 9.80 -26.45 -18.10
CA ALA A 150 11.18 -26.63 -17.66
C ALA A 150 11.67 -25.43 -16.84
N TYR A 151 11.42 -24.20 -17.31
CA TYR A 151 11.75 -22.98 -16.58
C TYR A 151 11.11 -22.92 -15.19
N LEU A 152 9.80 -23.21 -15.10
CA LEU A 152 9.08 -23.22 -13.82
C LEU A 152 9.64 -24.26 -12.85
N GLN A 153 9.96 -25.47 -13.34
CA GLN A 153 10.53 -26.54 -12.52
C GLN A 153 11.96 -26.22 -12.05
N ILE A 154 12.81 -25.69 -12.93
CA ILE A 154 14.17 -25.25 -12.59
C ILE A 154 14.12 -24.13 -11.55
N ARG A 155 13.28 -23.12 -11.78
CA ARG A 155 13.08 -22.01 -10.84
C ARG A 155 12.60 -22.52 -9.48
N PHE A 156 11.63 -23.44 -9.45
CA PHE A 156 11.14 -24.04 -8.21
C PHE A 156 12.26 -24.75 -7.43
N ARG A 157 13.09 -25.56 -8.10
CA ARG A 157 14.23 -26.24 -7.47
C ARG A 157 15.25 -25.25 -6.90
N ILE A 158 15.59 -24.20 -7.65
CA ILE A 158 16.53 -23.15 -7.22
C ILE A 158 15.97 -22.39 -6.01
N GLN A 159 14.71 -21.96 -6.06
CA GLN A 159 14.06 -21.25 -4.94
C GLN A 159 13.95 -22.15 -3.71
N SER A 160 13.57 -23.41 -3.87
CA SER A 160 13.47 -24.36 -2.75
C SER A 160 14.82 -24.64 -2.09
N ALA A 161 15.90 -24.75 -2.87
CA ALA A 161 17.25 -24.89 -2.33
C ALA A 161 17.68 -23.64 -1.55
N ARG A 162 17.33 -22.44 -2.05
CA ARG A 162 17.56 -21.18 -1.35
C ARG A 162 16.73 -21.08 -0.06
N GLY A 163 15.45 -21.46 -0.08
CA GLY A 163 14.59 -21.51 1.09
C GLY A 163 15.13 -22.42 2.19
N ARG A 164 15.61 -23.61 1.85
CA ARG A 164 16.29 -24.50 2.82
C ARG A 164 17.52 -23.86 3.45
N ARG A 165 18.33 -23.14 2.66
CA ARG A 165 19.49 -22.39 3.17
C ARG A 165 19.06 -21.27 4.13
N PHE A 166 18.01 -20.53 3.80
CA PHE A 166 17.46 -19.50 4.68
C PHE A 166 16.87 -20.09 5.96
N ASN A 167 16.16 -21.22 5.90
CA ASN A 167 15.68 -21.92 7.09
C ASN A 167 16.81 -22.38 8.01
N ALA A 168 17.92 -22.88 7.45
CA ALA A 168 19.11 -23.20 8.24
C ALA A 168 19.72 -21.96 8.92
N GLN A 169 19.69 -20.80 8.26
CA GLN A 169 20.14 -19.53 8.84
C GLN A 169 19.18 -19.01 9.91
N ILE A 170 17.86 -19.08 9.69
CA ILE A 170 16.86 -18.71 10.70
C ILE A 170 17.02 -19.59 11.95
N ALA A 171 17.21 -20.90 11.77
CA ALA A 171 17.46 -21.82 12.88
C ALA A 171 18.75 -21.50 13.66
N ALA A 172 19.78 -20.99 12.97
CA ALA A 172 21.05 -20.61 13.58
C ALA A 172 21.03 -19.21 14.25
N GLU A 173 20.38 -18.23 13.62
CA GLU A 173 20.31 -16.84 14.10
C GLU A 173 19.19 -16.63 15.14
N GLN A 174 18.20 -17.54 15.19
CA GLN A 174 17.00 -17.49 16.04
C GLN A 174 16.40 -16.08 16.17
N PRO A 175 16.03 -15.43 15.04
CA PRO A 175 15.44 -14.10 15.11
C PRO A 175 14.11 -14.16 15.87
N VAL A 176 13.89 -13.15 16.71
CA VAL A 176 12.71 -13.04 17.57
C VAL A 176 11.85 -11.82 17.24
N LEU A 177 10.60 -11.84 17.68
CA LEU A 177 9.68 -10.71 17.66
C LEU A 177 9.00 -10.52 19.03
N PRO A 178 8.69 -9.28 19.44
CA PRO A 178 7.85 -9.04 20.61
C PRO A 178 6.45 -9.64 20.42
N VAL A 179 5.94 -10.33 21.44
CA VAL A 179 4.59 -10.94 21.42
C VAL A 179 3.52 -9.87 21.36
N ALA A 180 3.64 -8.81 22.15
CA ALA A 180 2.76 -7.64 22.13
C ALA A 180 3.49 -6.41 21.57
N ALA A 181 2.75 -5.41 21.09
CA ALA A 181 3.36 -4.14 20.76
C ALA A 181 3.81 -3.44 22.07
N PRO A 182 4.85 -2.60 22.02
CA PRO A 182 5.26 -1.85 23.21
C PRO A 182 4.21 -0.80 23.57
N THR A 183 4.03 -0.57 24.87
CA THR A 183 3.17 0.51 25.37
C THR A 183 3.51 1.82 24.67
N PRO A 184 2.51 2.55 24.14
CA PRO A 184 2.77 3.75 23.40
C PRO A 184 3.38 4.84 24.29
N THR A 185 4.47 5.43 23.80
CA THR A 185 5.14 6.57 24.42
C THR A 185 4.96 7.83 23.58
N VAL A 186 5.08 9.01 24.18
CA VAL A 186 5.05 10.29 23.44
C VAL A 186 6.43 10.90 23.48
N ARG A 187 7.01 11.14 22.30
CA ARG A 187 8.28 11.87 22.15
C ARG A 187 8.02 13.31 21.74
N GLU A 188 8.94 14.21 22.07
CA GLU A 188 8.93 15.55 21.45
C GLU A 188 9.44 15.45 20.01
N ALA A 189 8.75 16.10 19.07
CA ALA A 189 9.21 16.28 17.70
C ALA A 189 10.32 17.35 17.65
N GLY A 190 11.50 16.99 17.14
CA GLY A 190 12.60 17.92 16.97
C GLY A 190 12.34 18.94 15.85
N GLU A 191 13.17 19.96 15.72
CA GLU A 191 13.02 21.00 14.68
C GLU A 191 12.94 20.42 13.26
N GLU A 192 13.79 19.44 12.96
CA GLU A 192 13.79 18.76 11.67
C GLU A 192 12.53 17.92 11.44
N ASP A 193 11.93 17.37 12.50
CA ASP A 193 10.64 16.69 12.41
C ASP A 193 9.52 17.70 12.11
N LEU A 194 9.54 18.86 12.76
CA LEU A 194 8.55 19.91 12.55
C LEU A 194 8.64 20.53 11.15
N LYS A 195 9.83 20.67 10.58
CA LYS A 195 9.97 21.08 9.17
C LYS A 195 9.43 20.03 8.22
N THR A 196 9.62 18.73 8.51
CA THR A 196 8.99 17.65 7.73
C THR A 196 7.48 17.62 7.93
N LEU A 197 6.99 17.86 9.15
CA LEU A 197 5.57 17.98 9.46
C LEU A 197 4.94 19.13 8.66
N ARG A 198 5.60 20.29 8.58
CA ARG A 198 5.16 21.41 7.74
C ARG A 198 4.93 21.00 6.30
N TYR A 199 5.83 20.20 5.70
CA TYR A 199 5.60 19.70 4.34
C TYR A 199 4.32 18.85 4.22
N VAL A 200 4.00 18.04 5.24
CA VAL A 200 2.76 17.24 5.28
C VAL A 200 1.53 18.14 5.46
N MET A 201 1.60 19.12 6.37
CA MET A 201 0.49 20.05 6.65
C MET A 201 0.24 21.03 5.50
N ASP A 202 1.28 21.53 4.84
CA ASP A 202 1.17 22.37 3.65
C ASP A 202 0.52 21.63 2.47
N LEU A 203 0.59 20.29 2.42
CA LEU A 203 -0.18 19.47 1.47
C LEU A 203 -1.62 19.29 1.94
N GLY A 204 -1.81 19.07 3.24
CA GLY A 204 -3.10 18.75 3.84
C GLY A 204 -4.08 19.92 3.98
N LEU A 205 -3.57 21.12 4.23
CA LEU A 205 -4.36 22.31 4.59
C LEU A 205 -4.62 23.24 3.40
N GLN A 206 -4.34 22.78 2.19
CA GLN A 206 -4.65 23.52 0.98
C GLN A 206 -6.16 23.59 0.75
N PRO A 207 -6.66 24.61 0.03
CA PRO A 207 -8.04 24.63 -0.44
C PRO A 207 -8.44 23.31 -1.14
N ALA A 208 -9.72 22.95 -1.04
CA ALA A 208 -10.25 21.68 -1.53
C ALA A 208 -9.93 21.42 -3.03
N ASP A 209 -9.93 22.46 -3.86
CA ASP A 209 -9.67 22.35 -5.31
C ASP A 209 -8.19 22.54 -5.70
N SER A 210 -7.31 22.85 -4.74
CA SER A 210 -5.87 22.98 -5.02
C SER A 210 -5.17 21.62 -5.00
N TRP A 211 -4.19 21.46 -5.90
CA TRP A 211 -3.35 20.27 -6.02
C TRP A 211 -1.86 20.65 -5.99
N ASP A 212 -1.55 21.81 -5.39
CA ASP A 212 -0.21 22.35 -5.40
C ASP A 212 0.77 21.43 -4.68
N GLY A 213 1.88 21.12 -5.34
CA GLY A 213 2.89 20.20 -4.82
C GLY A 213 2.55 18.72 -4.96
N PHE A 214 1.28 18.33 -5.19
CA PHE A 214 0.93 16.95 -5.56
C PHE A 214 1.40 16.61 -6.97
N PHE A 215 1.77 15.35 -7.20
CA PHE A 215 1.84 14.82 -8.56
C PHE A 215 0.41 14.47 -8.99
N PHE A 216 -0.24 15.40 -9.68
CA PHE A 216 -1.62 15.24 -10.14
C PHE A 216 -1.72 15.42 -11.65
N VAL A 217 -1.86 14.30 -12.35
CA VAL A 217 -2.15 14.27 -13.78
C VAL A 217 -3.59 13.77 -13.93
N ARG A 218 -4.53 14.69 -14.14
CA ARG A 218 -5.98 14.39 -14.16
C ARG A 218 -6.38 13.18 -15.03
N PRO A 219 -5.86 12.96 -16.25
CA PRO A 219 -6.21 11.78 -17.05
C PRO A 219 -5.47 10.50 -16.62
N GLU A 220 -4.41 10.60 -15.83
CA GLU A 220 -3.57 9.48 -15.39
C GLU A 220 -3.85 9.22 -13.91
N GLN A 221 -4.94 8.50 -13.65
CA GLN A 221 -5.35 8.06 -12.31
C GLN A 221 -5.53 6.54 -12.30
N PHE A 222 -4.77 5.79 -13.09
CA PHE A 222 -4.88 4.33 -13.14
C PHE A 222 -3.80 3.68 -12.28
N ARG A 223 -2.58 4.18 -12.34
CA ARG A 223 -1.38 3.52 -11.81
C ARG A 223 -0.88 4.13 -10.50
N GLU A 224 0.29 3.68 -10.05
CA GLU A 224 0.92 4.02 -8.78
C GLU A 224 1.24 5.52 -8.60
N GLY A 225 1.27 6.29 -9.69
CA GLY A 225 1.37 7.75 -9.68
C GLY A 225 0.06 8.47 -9.39
N ALA A 226 -1.07 7.76 -9.27
CA ALA A 226 -2.36 8.36 -8.96
C ALA A 226 -2.31 9.14 -7.63
N VAL A 227 -3.07 10.24 -7.56
CA VAL A 227 -2.96 11.18 -6.43
C VAL A 227 -3.44 10.59 -5.11
N ARG A 228 -4.37 9.62 -5.17
CA ARG A 228 -4.89 8.89 -4.01
C ARG A 228 -3.79 8.33 -3.10
N TYR A 229 -2.70 7.77 -3.64
CA TYR A 229 -1.59 7.26 -2.81
C TYR A 229 -0.94 8.38 -1.99
N GLN A 230 -0.86 9.59 -2.55
CA GLN A 230 -0.32 10.76 -1.87
C GLN A 230 -1.29 11.27 -0.79
N LEU A 231 -2.60 11.34 -1.10
CA LEU A 231 -3.65 11.73 -0.15
C LEU A 231 -3.69 10.80 1.07
N ASN A 232 -3.73 9.49 0.82
CA ASN A 232 -3.70 8.45 1.84
C ASN A 232 -2.48 8.63 2.76
N PHE A 233 -1.30 8.83 2.19
CA PHE A 233 -0.06 8.94 2.98
C PHE A 233 0.09 10.27 3.73
N VAL A 234 -0.50 11.38 3.25
CA VAL A 234 -0.62 12.60 4.06
C VAL A 234 -1.45 12.29 5.30
N SER A 235 -2.61 11.64 5.13
CA SER A 235 -3.50 11.26 6.24
C SER A 235 -2.82 10.30 7.23
N TYR A 236 -2.20 9.23 6.75
CA TYR A 236 -1.50 8.25 7.61
C TYR A 236 -0.33 8.87 8.36
N THR A 237 0.43 9.75 7.71
CA THR A 237 1.57 10.42 8.33
C THR A 237 1.12 11.40 9.41
N ALA A 238 0.03 12.15 9.17
CA ALA A 238 -0.56 13.03 10.17
C ALA A 238 -1.04 12.24 11.40
N ALA A 239 -1.73 11.12 11.20
CA ALA A 239 -2.16 10.25 12.29
C ALA A 239 -0.97 9.63 13.05
N MET A 240 0.08 9.18 12.36
CA MET A 240 1.29 8.65 13.01
C MET A 240 2.08 9.74 13.77
N TYR A 241 2.09 10.97 13.27
CA TYR A 241 2.61 12.13 14.00
C TYR A 241 1.82 12.37 15.29
N GLN A 242 0.49 12.39 15.23
CA GLN A 242 -0.34 12.51 16.43
C GLN A 242 -0.02 11.35 17.38
N TYR A 243 -0.05 10.11 16.91
CA TYR A 243 0.19 8.93 17.75
C TYR A 243 1.54 8.93 18.47
N THR A 244 2.60 9.41 17.81
CA THR A 244 3.97 9.35 18.35
C THR A 244 4.42 10.61 19.09
N CYS A 245 3.86 11.77 18.75
CA CYS A 245 4.30 13.06 19.27
C CYS A 245 3.20 13.87 19.94
N ALA A 246 1.97 13.82 19.42
CA ALA A 246 0.92 14.75 19.82
C ALA A 246 -0.47 14.09 19.91
N PRO A 247 -0.66 13.04 20.73
CA PRO A 247 -1.94 12.33 20.79
C PRO A 247 -3.08 13.17 21.38
N ALA A 248 -2.75 14.20 22.18
CA ALA A 248 -3.71 15.15 22.72
C ALA A 248 -3.83 16.43 21.85
N PHE A 249 -3.54 16.35 20.55
CA PHE A 249 -3.69 17.44 19.59
C PHE A 249 -4.58 17.01 18.43
N THR A 250 -5.63 17.80 18.16
CA THR A 250 -6.47 17.62 16.98
C THR A 250 -6.17 18.70 15.94
N GLY A 251 -6.74 19.91 16.09
CA GLY A 251 -6.44 21.12 15.31
C GLY A 251 -6.17 20.88 13.82
N TYR A 252 -5.13 21.52 13.32
CA TYR A 252 -4.74 21.41 11.92
C TYR A 252 -4.30 19.99 11.50
N ALA A 253 -3.89 19.12 12.43
CA ALA A 253 -3.53 17.73 12.08
C ALA A 253 -4.78 16.88 11.78
N ALA A 254 -5.87 17.10 12.52
CA ALA A 254 -7.18 16.50 12.24
C ALA A 254 -7.82 17.11 10.99
N GLU A 255 -7.67 18.42 10.80
CA GLU A 255 -8.14 19.11 9.59
C GLU A 255 -7.46 18.60 8.33
N ALA A 256 -6.13 18.47 8.33
CA ALA A 256 -5.38 17.93 7.21
C ALA A 256 -5.89 16.53 6.80
N GLN A 257 -6.20 15.66 7.78
CA GLN A 257 -6.77 14.34 7.50
C GLN A 257 -8.15 14.42 6.86
N ARG A 258 -9.05 15.26 7.40
CA ARG A 258 -10.39 15.48 6.80
C ARG A 258 -10.29 15.99 5.38
N ASN A 259 -9.42 16.97 5.12
CA ASN A 259 -9.23 17.51 3.78
C ASN A 259 -8.73 16.44 2.80
N MET A 260 -7.89 15.49 3.24
CA MET A 260 -7.47 14.37 2.38
C MET A 260 -8.61 13.39 2.12
N ILE A 261 -9.46 13.11 3.12
CA ILE A 261 -10.66 12.29 2.95
C ILE A 261 -11.61 12.97 1.95
N ASP A 262 -11.88 14.27 2.11
CA ASP A 262 -12.71 15.04 1.18
C ASP A 262 -12.14 15.05 -0.25
N LYS A 263 -10.81 15.19 -0.40
CA LYS A 263 -10.15 15.07 -1.71
C LYS A 263 -10.29 13.68 -2.30
N MET A 264 -10.25 12.61 -1.50
CA MET A 264 -10.49 11.23 -1.98
C MET A 264 -11.87 11.09 -2.62
N LEU A 265 -12.89 11.77 -2.08
CA LEU A 265 -14.27 11.73 -2.60
C LEU A 265 -14.45 12.49 -3.93
N GLN A 266 -13.49 13.31 -4.34
CA GLN A 266 -13.61 14.09 -5.57
C GLN A 266 -13.51 13.20 -6.81
N LYS A 267 -14.45 13.40 -7.75
CA LYS A 267 -14.57 12.61 -8.99
C LYS A 267 -13.24 12.41 -9.75
N PRO A 268 -12.35 13.41 -9.90
CA PRO A 268 -11.06 13.19 -10.57
C PRO A 268 -10.21 12.09 -9.95
N VAL A 269 -10.34 11.81 -8.65
CA VAL A 269 -9.52 10.82 -7.93
C VAL A 269 -9.99 9.39 -8.18
N TRP A 270 -11.30 9.16 -8.33
CA TRP A 270 -11.88 7.82 -8.38
C TRP A 270 -12.55 7.44 -9.70
N SER A 271 -12.83 8.40 -10.59
CA SER A 271 -13.58 8.15 -11.83
C SER A 271 -12.91 7.21 -12.84
N TYR A 272 -11.59 6.97 -12.69
CA TYR A 272 -10.84 5.97 -13.46
C TYR A 272 -11.48 4.58 -13.36
N TRP A 273 -12.10 4.27 -12.20
CA TRP A 273 -12.70 2.98 -11.91
C TRP A 273 -13.81 2.61 -12.88
N SER A 274 -14.59 3.59 -13.35
CA SER A 274 -15.65 3.35 -14.33
C SER A 274 -15.16 2.67 -15.62
N LEU A 275 -13.92 2.98 -16.03
CA LEU A 275 -13.28 2.40 -17.19
C LEU A 275 -12.59 1.08 -16.85
N GLU A 276 -11.87 1.03 -15.72
CA GLU A 276 -11.24 -0.21 -15.26
C GLU A 276 -12.25 -1.34 -15.06
N HIS A 277 -13.35 -1.06 -14.36
CA HIS A 277 -14.41 -2.03 -14.15
C HIS A 277 -15.07 -2.44 -15.48
N LEU A 278 -15.30 -1.49 -16.40
CA LEU A 278 -15.89 -1.77 -17.71
C LEU A 278 -15.07 -2.78 -18.51
N TRP A 279 -13.78 -2.54 -18.71
CA TRP A 279 -12.97 -3.43 -19.54
C TRP A 279 -12.37 -4.61 -18.77
N GLY A 280 -12.34 -4.55 -17.44
CA GLY A 280 -11.73 -5.56 -16.58
C GLY A 280 -12.72 -6.61 -16.07
N ASN A 281 -13.93 -6.17 -15.73
CA ASN A 281 -15.03 -7.03 -15.29
C ASN A 281 -16.14 -7.16 -16.35
N LEU A 282 -15.96 -6.53 -17.52
CA LEU A 282 -16.93 -6.56 -18.63
C LEU A 282 -18.31 -6.05 -18.23
N ARG A 283 -18.36 -5.20 -17.20
CA ARG A 283 -19.57 -4.60 -16.64
C ARG A 283 -19.27 -3.16 -16.30
N TRP A 284 -20.18 -2.25 -16.63
CA TRP A 284 -20.03 -0.85 -16.22
C TRP A 284 -20.55 -0.65 -14.80
N ASN A 285 -19.68 -0.22 -13.90
CA ASN A 285 -20.05 0.28 -12.57
C ASN A 285 -18.99 1.32 -12.13
N PRO A 286 -19.35 2.60 -11.98
CA PRO A 286 -18.43 3.63 -11.52
C PRO A 286 -18.10 3.56 -10.04
N ASP A 287 -18.90 2.86 -9.23
CA ASP A 287 -18.72 2.82 -7.78
C ASP A 287 -17.40 2.11 -7.42
N PRO A 288 -16.40 2.82 -6.86
CA PRO A 288 -15.07 2.28 -6.57
C PRO A 288 -15.00 1.49 -5.26
N ILE A 289 -16.10 1.34 -4.51
CA ILE A 289 -16.08 0.69 -3.19
C ILE A 289 -16.58 -0.74 -3.23
N ILE A 290 -17.63 -1.03 -4.01
CA ILE A 290 -18.43 -2.25 -3.80
C ILE A 290 -17.78 -3.54 -4.34
N ASP A 291 -17.07 -3.47 -5.46
CA ASP A 291 -16.52 -4.64 -6.16
C ASP A 291 -15.06 -4.38 -6.51
N ASP A 292 -14.16 -5.27 -6.08
CA ASP A 292 -12.71 -5.17 -6.26
C ASP A 292 -12.15 -3.85 -5.68
N ASN A 293 -11.20 -3.21 -6.37
CA ASN A 293 -10.62 -1.91 -6.02
C ASN A 293 -10.19 -1.77 -4.55
N VAL A 294 -9.55 -2.81 -4.00
CA VAL A 294 -9.08 -2.82 -2.60
C VAL A 294 -8.18 -1.62 -2.27
N MET A 295 -7.51 -1.06 -3.29
CA MET A 295 -6.70 0.13 -3.11
C MET A 295 -7.55 1.36 -2.80
N TYR A 296 -8.73 1.52 -3.39
CA TYR A 296 -9.59 2.64 -3.05
C TYR A 296 -10.31 2.40 -1.72
N SER A 297 -11.08 1.31 -1.63
CA SER A 297 -11.91 1.00 -0.46
C SER A 297 -11.07 0.74 0.80
N GLY A 298 -10.02 -0.08 0.70
CA GLY A 298 -9.17 -0.44 1.82
C GLY A 298 -8.31 0.72 2.33
N TYR A 299 -7.84 1.60 1.45
CA TYR A 299 -7.05 2.75 1.88
C TYR A 299 -7.96 3.83 2.48
N LEU A 300 -9.10 4.12 1.85
CA LEU A 300 -10.06 5.07 2.42
C LEU A 300 -10.52 4.60 3.81
N GLY A 301 -10.92 3.33 3.96
CA GLY A 301 -11.32 2.78 5.26
C GLY A 301 -10.22 2.89 6.32
N LEU A 302 -8.95 2.65 5.95
CA LEU A 302 -7.84 2.87 6.87
C LEU A 302 -7.66 4.35 7.24
N MET A 303 -7.88 5.31 6.33
CA MET A 303 -7.86 6.74 6.66
C MET A 303 -8.92 7.07 7.70
N LEU A 304 -10.15 6.57 7.51
CA LEU A 304 -11.27 6.80 8.44
C LEU A 304 -10.93 6.25 9.83
N GLY A 305 -10.47 5.01 9.90
CA GLY A 305 -10.13 4.36 11.16
C GLY A 305 -8.97 5.04 11.90
N MET A 306 -7.91 5.44 11.19
CA MET A 306 -6.78 6.16 11.81
C MET A 306 -7.21 7.56 12.29
N TYR A 307 -8.04 8.26 11.52
CA TYR A 307 -8.62 9.56 11.89
C TYR A 307 -9.47 9.46 13.16
N GLU A 308 -10.41 8.53 13.20
CA GLU A 308 -11.29 8.33 14.36
C GLU A 308 -10.47 7.93 15.59
N THR A 309 -9.44 7.09 15.42
CA THR A 309 -8.57 6.69 16.54
C THR A 309 -7.89 7.89 17.20
N MET A 310 -7.42 8.86 16.40
CA MET A 310 -6.71 10.03 16.94
C MET A 310 -7.62 11.15 17.42
N THR A 311 -8.85 11.24 16.91
CA THR A 311 -9.73 12.38 17.17
C THR A 311 -10.94 12.03 18.04
N GLY A 312 -11.35 10.76 18.06
CA GLY A 312 -12.63 10.32 18.61
C GLY A 312 -13.85 10.77 17.78
N ASP A 313 -13.63 11.37 16.61
CA ASP A 313 -14.69 11.93 15.77
C ASP A 313 -15.31 10.84 14.88
N ARG A 314 -16.58 10.54 15.15
CA ARG A 314 -17.36 9.47 14.51
C ARG A 314 -18.16 9.92 13.30
N ARG A 315 -17.93 11.12 12.75
CA ARG A 315 -18.73 11.67 11.63
C ARG A 315 -18.87 10.74 10.42
N TYR A 316 -17.88 9.86 10.19
CA TYR A 316 -17.87 8.97 9.04
C TYR A 316 -18.70 7.70 9.23
N HIS A 317 -19.31 7.53 10.40
CA HIS A 317 -20.36 6.55 10.67
C HIS A 317 -21.76 7.08 10.35
N GLU A 318 -21.91 8.40 10.14
CA GLU A 318 -23.21 8.98 9.79
C GLU A 318 -23.67 8.41 8.43
N PRO A 319 -24.89 7.86 8.32
CA PRO A 319 -25.32 7.14 7.13
C PRO A 319 -25.16 7.95 5.84
N GLY A 320 -24.39 7.41 4.89
CA GLY A 320 -24.17 8.02 3.58
C GLY A 320 -23.39 9.34 3.57
N CYS A 321 -22.63 9.64 4.63
CA CYS A 321 -21.82 10.86 4.74
C CYS A 321 -20.69 10.98 3.70
N LEU A 322 -20.25 9.87 3.10
CA LEU A 322 -19.24 9.83 2.05
C LEU A 322 -19.94 9.81 0.68
N GLU A 323 -20.14 10.98 0.09
CA GLU A 323 -20.80 11.11 -1.22
C GLU A 323 -19.81 11.09 -2.39
N LEU A 324 -19.79 10.01 -3.16
CA LEU A 324 -19.07 9.89 -4.43
C LEU A 324 -19.98 10.32 -5.58
N ARG A 325 -19.94 11.61 -5.91
CA ARG A 325 -20.75 12.21 -6.98
C ARG A 325 -20.19 11.93 -8.37
N TRP A 326 -20.89 11.11 -9.15
CA TRP A 326 -20.53 10.85 -10.55
C TRP A 326 -20.99 11.97 -11.49
N ASN A 327 -22.22 12.46 -11.31
CA ASN A 327 -22.80 13.60 -12.03
C ASN A 327 -23.95 14.19 -11.20
N ASP A 328 -24.71 15.13 -11.77
CA ASP A 328 -25.80 15.81 -11.06
C ASP A 328 -26.93 14.87 -10.59
N THR A 329 -27.06 13.70 -11.23
CA THR A 329 -28.12 12.71 -10.98
C THR A 329 -27.65 11.44 -10.28
N THR A 330 -26.36 11.14 -10.33
CA THR A 330 -25.79 9.87 -9.85
C THR A 330 -24.79 10.14 -8.74
N ILE A 331 -25.11 9.66 -7.53
CA ILE A 331 -24.30 9.76 -6.33
C ILE A 331 -24.25 8.37 -5.70
N TYR A 332 -23.05 7.88 -5.42
CA TYR A 332 -22.85 6.67 -4.62
C TYR A 332 -22.58 7.11 -3.18
N ARG A 333 -23.41 6.66 -2.25
CA ARG A 333 -23.33 7.04 -0.84
C ARG A 333 -22.76 5.91 -0.03
N HIS A 334 -21.78 6.24 0.78
CA HIS A 334 -21.09 5.30 1.65
C HIS A 334 -20.86 5.94 3.02
N ASP A 335 -20.45 5.11 3.96
CA ASP A 335 -20.01 5.44 5.29
C ASP A 335 -18.98 4.37 5.72
N ALA A 336 -18.47 4.48 6.95
CA ALA A 336 -17.51 3.51 7.48
C ALA A 336 -18.05 2.07 7.43
N ASP A 337 -19.34 1.89 7.73
CA ASP A 337 -19.99 0.58 7.81
C ASP A 337 -20.14 -0.04 6.40
N THR A 338 -20.57 0.74 5.40
CA THR A 338 -20.71 0.21 4.03
C THR A 338 -19.36 -0.11 3.40
N ILE A 339 -18.30 0.66 3.69
CA ILE A 339 -16.93 0.35 3.24
C ILE A 339 -16.46 -0.95 3.87
N THR A 340 -16.63 -1.11 5.19
CA THR A 340 -16.29 -2.35 5.90
C THR A 340 -17.05 -3.55 5.35
N ALA A 341 -18.36 -3.41 5.13
CA ALA A 341 -19.19 -4.46 4.55
C ALA A 341 -18.70 -4.87 3.14
N ALA A 342 -18.33 -3.91 2.30
CA ALA A 342 -17.78 -4.18 0.98
C ALA A 342 -16.43 -4.92 1.06
N LEU A 343 -15.54 -4.54 1.99
CA LEU A 343 -14.28 -5.26 2.20
C LEU A 343 -14.52 -6.71 2.63
N VAL A 344 -15.42 -6.94 3.59
CA VAL A 344 -15.78 -8.29 4.05
C VAL A 344 -16.36 -9.14 2.92
N ASP A 345 -17.29 -8.59 2.13
CA ASP A 345 -17.86 -9.29 0.99
C ASP A 345 -16.79 -9.69 -0.04
N ASN A 346 -15.92 -8.76 -0.44
CA ASN A 346 -14.86 -9.03 -1.40
C ASN A 346 -13.87 -10.10 -0.90
N PHE A 347 -13.46 -10.05 0.37
CA PHE A 347 -12.62 -11.10 0.95
C PHE A 347 -13.33 -12.47 1.00
N SER A 348 -14.63 -12.49 1.31
CA SER A 348 -15.40 -13.74 1.38
C SER A 348 -15.51 -14.45 0.03
N ARG A 349 -15.53 -13.69 -1.08
CA ARG A 349 -15.58 -14.20 -2.46
C ARG A 349 -14.20 -14.55 -3.02
N ALA A 350 -13.12 -14.13 -2.36
CA ALA A 350 -11.76 -14.23 -2.85
C ALA A 350 -11.20 -15.66 -2.84
N ARG A 351 -11.24 -16.34 -4.00
CA ARG A 351 -10.75 -17.73 -4.15
C ARG A 351 -9.30 -17.95 -3.70
N LEU A 352 -8.44 -16.95 -3.88
CA LEU A 352 -7.01 -17.05 -3.53
C LEU A 352 -6.71 -16.53 -2.13
N GLY A 353 -7.72 -16.15 -1.34
CA GLY A 353 -7.52 -15.59 -0.01
C GLY A 353 -7.48 -14.06 0.03
N GLN A 354 -7.29 -13.42 -1.12
CA GLN A 354 -7.11 -11.98 -1.30
C GLN A 354 -7.77 -11.55 -2.61
N PHE A 355 -8.21 -10.30 -2.72
CA PHE A 355 -9.02 -9.84 -3.85
C PHE A 355 -8.35 -8.73 -4.68
N PRO A 356 -8.84 -8.46 -5.91
CA PRO A 356 -8.17 -7.57 -6.85
C PRO A 356 -8.11 -6.09 -6.43
N CYS A 357 -7.05 -5.42 -6.88
CA CYS A 357 -6.93 -3.97 -6.90
C CYS A 357 -7.56 -3.47 -8.21
N GLU A 358 -6.81 -3.53 -9.30
CA GLU A 358 -7.37 -3.48 -10.65
C GLU A 358 -8.02 -4.84 -10.98
N PRO A 359 -9.07 -4.88 -11.82
CA PRO A 359 -9.74 -6.13 -12.14
C PRO A 359 -8.78 -7.24 -12.55
N ASN A 360 -9.01 -8.43 -12.00
CA ASN A 360 -8.18 -9.62 -12.11
C ASN A 360 -6.78 -9.57 -11.44
N TRP A 361 -6.23 -8.42 -11.04
CA TRP A 361 -4.89 -8.39 -10.44
C TRP A 361 -4.94 -8.25 -8.92
N ILE A 362 -4.57 -9.32 -8.22
CA ILE A 362 -4.48 -9.36 -6.76
C ILE A 362 -3.08 -8.94 -6.35
N TYR A 363 -2.99 -7.85 -5.58
CA TYR A 363 -1.75 -7.31 -5.02
C TYR A 363 -1.77 -7.44 -3.50
N PRO A 364 -0.88 -8.26 -2.89
CA PRO A 364 -0.79 -8.34 -1.43
C PRO A 364 -0.51 -7.01 -0.76
N MET A 365 0.32 -6.17 -1.38
CA MET A 365 0.57 -4.80 -0.89
C MET A 365 -0.70 -3.95 -0.79
N CYS A 366 -1.68 -4.11 -1.67
CA CYS A 366 -2.93 -3.34 -1.60
C CYS A 366 -3.88 -3.98 -0.58
N ASN A 367 -3.93 -5.32 -0.53
CA ASN A 367 -4.78 -6.06 0.40
C ASN A 367 -4.38 -5.81 1.86
N THR A 368 -3.11 -5.56 2.18
CA THR A 368 -2.71 -5.19 3.55
C THR A 368 -3.44 -3.94 4.05
N PHE A 369 -3.80 -2.98 3.20
CA PHE A 369 -4.56 -1.80 3.63
C PHE A 369 -6.01 -2.16 3.97
N GLY A 370 -6.67 -2.97 3.13
CA GLY A 370 -8.01 -3.48 3.41
C GLY A 370 -8.08 -4.27 4.72
N ILE A 371 -7.09 -5.12 5.01
CA ILE A 371 -7.07 -5.88 6.26
C ILE A 371 -6.80 -4.98 7.46
N ASN A 372 -5.87 -4.02 7.35
CA ASN A 372 -5.64 -3.04 8.42
C ASN A 372 -6.89 -2.16 8.67
N SER A 373 -7.66 -1.83 7.63
CA SER A 373 -8.96 -1.16 7.77
C SER A 373 -9.93 -1.99 8.62
N LEU A 374 -10.04 -3.29 8.35
CA LEU A 374 -10.89 -4.20 9.14
C LEU A 374 -10.40 -4.32 10.58
N LEU A 375 -9.09 -4.43 10.81
CA LEU A 375 -8.50 -4.50 12.16
C LEU A 375 -8.82 -3.25 12.98
N VAL A 376 -8.68 -2.06 12.38
CA VAL A 376 -9.00 -0.80 13.07
C VAL A 376 -10.50 -0.70 13.34
N TYR A 377 -11.33 -1.03 12.36
CA TYR A 377 -12.78 -1.01 12.52
C TYR A 377 -13.25 -1.96 13.62
N ASP A 378 -12.77 -3.21 13.63
CA ASP A 378 -13.09 -4.19 14.67
C ASP A 378 -12.75 -3.71 16.08
N ARG A 379 -11.59 -3.07 16.23
CA ARG A 379 -11.19 -2.47 17.50
C ARG A 379 -12.10 -1.32 17.92
N LEU A 380 -12.50 -0.45 17.00
CA LEU A 380 -13.31 0.73 17.29
C LEU A 380 -14.77 0.35 17.60
N GLU A 381 -15.33 -0.61 16.87
CA GLU A 381 -16.73 -1.01 16.95
C GLU A 381 -16.99 -2.26 17.80
N GLY A 382 -15.94 -2.96 18.23
CA GLY A 382 -16.06 -4.23 18.95
C GLY A 382 -16.58 -5.38 18.08
N THR A 383 -16.30 -5.33 16.77
CA THR A 383 -16.65 -6.40 15.81
C THR A 383 -15.50 -7.39 15.62
N ASN A 384 -15.67 -8.39 14.75
CA ASN A 384 -14.68 -9.42 14.49
C ASN A 384 -14.64 -9.84 13.01
N HIS A 385 -14.64 -8.86 12.12
CA HIS A 385 -14.58 -9.04 10.67
C HIS A 385 -13.18 -9.44 10.17
N ALA A 386 -12.12 -8.98 10.83
CA ALA A 386 -10.74 -9.17 10.44
C ALA A 386 -10.23 -10.59 10.73
N GLU A 387 -10.62 -11.24 11.83
CA GLU A 387 -10.11 -12.57 12.21
C GLU A 387 -10.22 -13.62 11.09
N PRO A 388 -11.40 -13.86 10.46
CA PRO A 388 -11.50 -14.83 9.37
C PRO A 388 -10.66 -14.43 8.15
N VAL A 389 -10.58 -13.13 7.85
CA VAL A 389 -9.77 -12.60 6.74
C VAL A 389 -8.28 -12.82 7.00
N VAL A 390 -7.80 -12.53 8.21
CA VAL A 390 -6.40 -12.74 8.62
C VAL A 390 -6.03 -14.22 8.52
N ALA A 391 -6.92 -15.12 8.98
CA ALA A 391 -6.72 -16.56 8.87
C ALA A 391 -6.61 -17.03 7.42
N GLN A 392 -7.53 -16.57 6.56
CA GLN A 392 -7.54 -16.86 5.12
C GLN A 392 -6.28 -16.33 4.41
N VAL A 393 -5.84 -15.12 4.74
CA VAL A 393 -4.62 -14.52 4.17
C VAL A 393 -3.37 -15.26 4.64
N ARG A 394 -3.29 -15.62 5.92
CA ARG A 394 -2.22 -16.48 6.45
C ARG A 394 -2.14 -17.80 5.70
N GLU A 395 -3.27 -18.49 5.53
CA GLU A 395 -3.32 -19.74 4.77
C GLU A 395 -2.79 -19.57 3.35
N SER A 396 -3.15 -18.46 2.69
CA SER A 396 -2.67 -18.14 1.33
C SER A 396 -1.14 -17.98 1.24
N TYR A 397 -0.48 -17.55 2.32
CA TYR A 397 0.97 -17.52 2.41
C TYR A 397 1.55 -18.90 2.73
N ASP A 398 0.97 -19.61 3.69
CA ASP A 398 1.49 -20.88 4.18
C ASP A 398 1.31 -22.04 3.18
N ASN A 399 0.32 -21.95 2.30
CA ASN A 399 0.02 -22.97 1.29
C ASN A 399 0.75 -22.76 -0.06
N GLY A 400 1.49 -21.65 -0.22
CA GLY A 400 2.27 -21.33 -1.42
C GLY A 400 1.50 -20.63 -2.54
N ASP A 401 0.30 -20.10 -2.27
CA ASP A 401 -0.43 -19.26 -3.21
C ASP A 401 0.14 -17.83 -3.25
N PHE A 402 0.62 -17.27 -2.15
CA PHE A 402 1.28 -15.96 -2.13
C PHE A 402 2.69 -15.96 -1.55
N CYS A 403 3.25 -17.11 -1.17
CA CYS A 403 4.63 -17.25 -0.74
C CYS A 403 5.43 -18.14 -1.71
N GLU A 404 6.61 -17.68 -2.13
CA GLU A 404 7.52 -18.44 -2.96
C GLU A 404 8.39 -19.40 -2.11
N PRO A 405 8.98 -20.45 -2.69
CA PRO A 405 9.81 -21.41 -1.95
C PRO A 405 11.07 -20.84 -1.29
N ASP A 406 11.49 -19.64 -1.66
CA ASP A 406 12.57 -18.91 -0.98
C ASP A 406 12.07 -17.93 0.09
N GLY A 407 10.77 -17.99 0.42
CA GLY A 407 10.11 -17.19 1.45
C GLY A 407 9.66 -15.81 0.98
N ARG A 408 9.96 -15.42 -0.26
CA ARG A 408 9.55 -14.13 -0.80
C ARG A 408 8.04 -14.12 -1.06
N LEU A 409 7.36 -13.07 -0.60
CA LEU A 409 5.96 -12.87 -0.92
C LEU A 409 5.77 -12.48 -2.39
N THR A 410 4.67 -12.91 -2.99
CA THR A 410 4.35 -12.63 -4.39
C THR A 410 3.88 -11.19 -4.54
N ALA A 411 4.45 -10.42 -5.48
CA ALA A 411 4.07 -9.03 -5.70
C ALA A 411 2.63 -8.87 -6.24
N ALA A 412 2.24 -9.72 -7.21
CA ALA A 412 0.88 -9.79 -7.71
C ALA A 412 0.57 -11.13 -8.37
N ARG A 413 -0.71 -11.49 -8.38
CA ARG A 413 -1.23 -12.72 -8.99
C ARG A 413 -2.54 -12.45 -9.72
N SER A 414 -2.70 -13.06 -10.89
CA SER A 414 -3.95 -13.02 -11.64
C SER A 414 -5.01 -13.89 -10.95
N GLU A 415 -6.17 -13.31 -10.69
CA GLU A 415 -7.36 -13.99 -10.19
C GLU A 415 -7.96 -14.94 -11.24
N TYR A 416 -7.93 -14.56 -12.51
CA TYR A 416 -8.52 -15.39 -13.57
C TYR A 416 -7.63 -16.58 -13.94
N PHE A 417 -6.31 -16.39 -13.97
CA PHE A 417 -5.39 -17.37 -14.53
C PHE A 417 -4.44 -17.98 -13.49
N GLY A 418 -4.31 -17.38 -12.30
CA GLY A 418 -3.34 -17.78 -11.28
C GLY A 418 -1.90 -17.41 -11.63
N PHE A 419 -1.66 -16.78 -12.78
CA PHE A 419 -0.32 -16.40 -13.20
C PHE A 419 0.27 -15.33 -12.28
N ARG A 420 1.53 -15.56 -11.91
CA ARG A 420 2.32 -14.59 -11.17
C ARG A 420 2.73 -13.45 -12.09
N HIS A 421 2.79 -12.26 -11.51
CA HIS A 421 3.34 -11.10 -12.16
C HIS A 421 4.88 -11.15 -12.27
N PRO A 422 5.53 -11.16 -13.46
CA PRO A 422 6.99 -11.10 -13.61
C PRO A 422 7.75 -10.00 -12.87
N MET A 423 7.16 -8.83 -12.59
CA MET A 423 7.89 -7.77 -11.89
C MET A 423 7.87 -8.01 -10.39
N VAL A 424 9.06 -8.09 -9.83
CA VAL A 424 9.31 -8.25 -8.39
C VAL A 424 10.31 -7.16 -7.98
N GLY A 425 9.82 -5.93 -7.93
CA GLY A 425 10.59 -4.78 -7.44
C GLY A 425 10.68 -4.78 -5.91
N ASN A 426 11.63 -4.05 -5.35
CA ASN A 426 11.74 -3.85 -3.90
C ASN A 426 10.53 -3.08 -3.36
N MET A 427 9.86 -2.28 -4.18
CA MET A 427 8.69 -1.50 -3.77
C MET A 427 7.53 -2.38 -3.28
N GLY A 428 7.14 -3.41 -4.03
CA GLY A 428 6.09 -4.33 -3.58
C GLY A 428 6.47 -5.02 -2.25
N ASP A 429 7.73 -5.41 -2.11
CA ASP A 429 8.23 -6.02 -0.88
C ASP A 429 8.23 -5.03 0.30
N THR A 430 8.70 -3.80 0.13
CA THR A 430 8.78 -2.79 1.21
C THR A 430 7.40 -2.35 1.66
N ILE A 431 6.47 -2.11 0.73
CA ILE A 431 5.11 -1.70 1.10
C ILE A 431 4.41 -2.85 1.83
N THR A 432 4.40 -4.05 1.25
CA THR A 432 3.77 -5.22 1.90
C THR A 432 4.34 -5.43 3.30
N THR A 433 5.67 -5.40 3.45
CA THR A 433 6.33 -5.74 4.73
C THR A 433 5.98 -4.76 5.84
N TYR A 434 5.87 -3.45 5.58
CA TYR A 434 5.48 -2.47 6.60
C TYR A 434 4.06 -2.73 7.11
N PHE A 435 3.09 -2.85 6.18
CA PHE A 435 1.67 -2.99 6.50
C PHE A 435 1.26 -4.41 6.90
N LEU A 436 2.16 -5.40 6.77
CA LEU A 436 1.92 -6.78 7.20
C LEU A 436 2.15 -6.99 8.70
N ASN A 437 2.92 -6.10 9.35
CA ASN A 437 3.27 -6.24 10.77
C ASN A 437 2.04 -6.32 11.71
N PRO A 438 0.97 -5.52 11.52
CA PRO A 438 -0.25 -5.63 12.34
C PRO A 438 -1.13 -6.83 11.99
N ILE A 439 -0.87 -7.53 10.89
CA ILE A 439 -1.75 -8.58 10.36
C ILE A 439 -1.24 -9.96 10.75
N VAL A 440 0.01 -10.24 10.39
CA VAL A 440 0.71 -11.51 10.65
C VAL A 440 2.17 -11.18 11.02
N PRO A 441 2.41 -10.63 12.23
CA PRO A 441 3.70 -10.03 12.62
C PRO A 441 4.89 -10.97 12.44
N GLU A 442 4.70 -12.27 12.66
CA GLU A 442 5.74 -13.27 12.50
C GLU A 442 6.13 -13.51 11.02
N ILE A 443 5.18 -13.43 10.09
CA ILE A 443 5.46 -13.41 8.64
C ILE A 443 6.09 -12.07 8.24
N GLY A 444 5.61 -10.95 8.81
CA GLY A 444 6.20 -9.62 8.61
C GLY A 444 7.67 -9.57 8.98
N ARG A 445 8.02 -10.01 10.20
CA ARG A 445 9.39 -10.10 10.72
C ARG A 445 10.26 -11.05 9.90
N ARG A 446 9.74 -12.21 9.46
CA ARG A 446 10.43 -13.11 8.52
C ARG A 446 10.74 -12.39 7.20
N THR A 447 9.77 -11.65 6.68
CA THR A 447 9.90 -10.91 5.42
C THR A 447 10.95 -9.81 5.56
N TRP A 448 10.93 -9.03 6.65
CA TRP A 448 11.99 -8.05 6.96
C TRP A 448 13.38 -8.69 7.02
N TRP A 449 13.51 -9.82 7.73
CA TRP A 449 14.77 -10.59 7.78
C TRP A 449 15.26 -10.99 6.38
N LEU A 450 14.37 -11.49 5.52
CA LEU A 450 14.69 -11.84 4.13
C LEU A 450 15.06 -10.62 3.29
N MET A 451 14.43 -9.46 3.52
CA MET A 451 14.79 -8.21 2.85
C MET A 451 16.22 -7.78 3.19
N GLY A 452 16.68 -8.00 4.42
CA GLY A 452 18.08 -7.75 4.77
C GLY A 452 19.06 -8.63 3.98
N LYS A 453 18.67 -9.85 3.61
CA LYS A 453 19.48 -10.71 2.74
C LYS A 453 19.37 -10.31 1.26
N ASN A 454 18.19 -9.89 0.80
CA ASN A 454 17.87 -9.73 -0.62
C ASN A 454 18.05 -8.30 -1.16
N HIS A 455 17.87 -7.29 -0.31
CA HIS A 455 17.72 -5.87 -0.70
C HIS A 455 18.71 -4.94 -0.04
N LEU A 456 19.11 -5.18 1.20
CA LEU A 456 20.14 -4.36 1.84
C LEU A 456 21.51 -4.70 1.24
N GLY A 457 22.26 -3.68 0.81
CA GLY A 457 23.65 -3.84 0.41
C GLY A 457 24.58 -3.91 1.61
N ALA A 458 25.89 -4.02 1.34
CA ALA A 458 26.88 -3.87 2.41
C ALA A 458 26.76 -2.46 3.02
N GLU A 459 27.18 -2.32 4.28
CA GLU A 459 27.19 -1.03 4.98
C GLU A 459 27.83 0.06 4.12
N GLY A 460 27.16 1.21 4.02
CA GLY A 460 27.59 2.33 3.19
C GLY A 460 27.38 2.19 1.67
N LYS A 461 26.98 1.02 1.16
CA LYS A 461 26.74 0.80 -0.29
C LYS A 461 25.29 0.97 -0.75
N GLY A 462 24.35 1.22 0.19
CA GLY A 462 22.92 1.39 -0.12
C GLY A 462 22.21 0.08 -0.52
N PRO A 463 20.93 0.13 -0.96
CA PRO A 463 20.19 -1.07 -1.35
C PRO A 463 20.73 -1.68 -2.65
N LYS A 464 20.63 -3.01 -2.78
CA LYS A 464 21.01 -3.77 -3.97
C LYS A 464 20.18 -3.30 -5.19
N HIS A 465 20.88 -2.87 -6.24
CA HIS A 465 20.25 -2.42 -7.48
C HIS A 465 19.65 -3.59 -8.26
N ARG A 466 18.33 -3.54 -8.49
CA ARG A 466 17.63 -4.32 -9.53
C ARG A 466 16.93 -3.33 -10.44
N SER A 467 16.76 -3.67 -11.73
CA SER A 467 16.30 -2.74 -12.78
C SER A 467 15.02 -1.97 -12.43
N TRP A 468 14.02 -2.64 -11.83
CA TRP A 468 12.75 -2.02 -11.43
C TRP A 468 12.84 -1.12 -10.18
N ASN A 469 13.92 -1.21 -9.40
CA ASN A 469 14.12 -0.37 -8.21
C ASN A 469 14.49 1.08 -8.56
N LEU A 470 14.69 1.37 -9.84
CA LEU A 470 15.15 2.65 -10.35
C LEU A 470 14.01 3.57 -10.78
N ILE A 471 12.76 3.11 -10.73
CA ILE A 471 11.58 3.89 -11.05
C ILE A 471 10.93 4.33 -9.74
N ASP A 472 10.77 5.64 -9.57
CA ASP A 472 9.96 6.20 -8.50
C ASP A 472 8.49 6.08 -8.89
N PRO A 473 7.70 5.23 -8.22
CA PRO A 473 6.32 4.97 -8.62
C PRO A 473 5.40 6.17 -8.43
N GLY A 474 5.74 7.10 -7.53
CA GLY A 474 4.88 8.26 -7.25
C GLY A 474 4.94 9.37 -8.31
N ASN A 475 5.84 9.28 -9.30
CA ASN A 475 5.92 10.23 -10.43
C ASN A 475 6.58 9.66 -11.70
N TYR A 476 6.85 8.35 -11.74
CA TYR A 476 7.54 7.62 -12.80
C TYR A 476 8.95 8.12 -13.16
N GLY A 477 9.62 8.84 -12.25
CA GLY A 477 10.99 9.29 -12.44
C GLY A 477 11.99 8.12 -12.52
N ILE A 478 12.85 8.12 -13.53
CA ILE A 478 13.79 7.01 -13.84
C ILE A 478 15.18 7.23 -13.20
N ASN A 479 15.92 6.13 -12.98
CA ASN A 479 17.31 6.08 -12.48
C ASN A 479 17.50 6.58 -11.05
N THR A 480 16.54 6.30 -10.16
CA THR A 480 16.66 6.64 -8.74
C THR A 480 16.18 5.50 -7.85
N ASP A 481 17.01 5.05 -6.90
CA ASP A 481 16.64 4.09 -5.85
C ASP A 481 16.02 4.78 -4.62
N ARG A 482 15.63 6.06 -4.76
CA ARG A 482 15.31 6.96 -3.65
C ARG A 482 14.00 6.59 -2.96
N PHE A 483 12.98 6.23 -3.74
CA PHE A 483 11.71 5.74 -3.20
C PHE A 483 11.92 4.45 -2.39
N VAL A 484 12.76 3.55 -2.89
CA VAL A 484 13.07 2.29 -2.18
C VAL A 484 13.82 2.59 -0.88
N ARG A 485 14.76 3.54 -0.86
CA ARG A 485 15.42 3.99 0.38
C ARG A 485 14.43 4.58 1.38
N ALA A 486 13.50 5.41 0.92
CA ALA A 486 12.45 6.00 1.74
C ALA A 486 11.57 4.93 2.41
N SER A 487 11.02 4.01 1.62
CA SER A 487 10.19 2.92 2.15
C SER A 487 10.97 1.93 3.03
N LEU A 488 12.25 1.65 2.71
CA LEU A 488 13.12 0.85 3.57
C LEU A 488 13.40 1.51 4.91
N ALA A 489 13.53 2.85 4.97
CA ALA A 489 13.73 3.57 6.23
C ALA A 489 12.53 3.40 7.17
N ALA A 490 11.30 3.50 6.63
CA ALA A 490 10.09 3.27 7.40
C ALA A 490 9.98 1.82 7.90
N ASN A 491 10.25 0.84 7.03
CA ASN A 491 10.31 -0.58 7.43
C ASN A 491 11.33 -0.81 8.54
N ALA A 492 12.55 -0.28 8.37
CA ALA A 492 13.62 -0.44 9.35
C ALA A 492 13.18 0.07 10.73
N ARG A 493 12.51 1.23 10.81
CA ARG A 493 11.97 1.73 12.08
C ARG A 493 10.87 0.86 12.65
N GLU A 494 9.89 0.46 11.84
CA GLU A 494 8.79 -0.41 12.30
C GLU A 494 9.31 -1.72 12.89
N TYR A 495 10.40 -2.28 12.34
CA TYR A 495 11.02 -3.51 12.84
C TYR A 495 12.18 -3.28 13.83
N GLY A 496 12.39 -2.05 14.31
CA GLY A 496 13.40 -1.71 15.34
C GLY A 496 14.86 -1.71 14.89
N ASP A 497 15.12 -1.64 13.58
CA ASP A 497 16.44 -1.53 12.97
C ASP A 497 16.82 -0.05 12.73
N GLU A 498 17.04 0.66 13.83
CA GLU A 498 17.31 2.11 13.80
C GLU A 498 18.60 2.45 13.01
N PHE A 499 19.59 1.56 13.02
CA PHE A 499 20.83 1.74 12.25
C PHE A 499 20.56 1.87 10.75
N HIS A 500 19.82 0.92 10.16
CA HIS A 500 19.51 0.98 8.73
C HIS A 500 18.54 2.12 8.40
N ALA A 501 17.60 2.45 9.30
CA ALA A 501 16.73 3.60 9.13
C ALA A 501 17.54 4.90 8.97
N GLN A 502 18.46 5.16 9.90
CA GLN A 502 19.32 6.34 9.87
C GLN A 502 20.24 6.36 8.66
N GLN A 503 20.84 5.21 8.29
CA GLN A 503 21.67 5.14 7.08
C GLN A 503 20.88 5.49 5.82
N MET A 504 19.65 5.01 5.67
CA MET A 504 18.81 5.32 4.52
C MET A 504 18.45 6.81 4.47
N GLU A 505 18.07 7.42 5.59
CA GLU A 505 17.79 8.85 5.66
C GLU A 505 19.02 9.71 5.36
N GLN A 506 20.17 9.40 5.98
CA GLN A 506 21.43 10.10 5.78
C GLN A 506 21.91 10.01 4.32
N SER A 507 21.69 8.86 3.67
CA SER A 507 22.04 8.70 2.25
C SER A 507 21.30 9.66 1.32
N LEU A 508 20.17 10.22 1.77
CA LEU A 508 19.36 11.19 1.05
C LEU A 508 19.58 12.64 1.55
N ALA A 509 20.39 12.88 2.59
CA ALA A 509 20.52 14.19 3.22
C ALA A 509 20.97 15.31 2.26
N HIS A 510 21.88 15.01 1.32
CA HIS A 510 22.33 15.96 0.28
C HIS A 510 21.21 16.40 -0.71
N ARG A 511 20.00 15.84 -0.59
CA ARG A 511 18.81 16.20 -1.39
C ARG A 511 17.83 17.08 -0.64
N ILE A 512 18.06 17.33 0.65
CA ILE A 512 17.19 18.17 1.45
C ILE A 512 17.10 19.56 0.82
N VAL A 513 15.88 20.05 0.71
CA VAL A 513 15.55 21.43 0.35
C VAL A 513 14.51 21.92 1.34
N GLU A 514 14.71 23.15 1.80
CA GLU A 514 13.78 23.85 2.66
C GLU A 514 13.17 25.03 1.90
N LYS A 515 11.86 25.21 2.05
CA LYS A 515 11.12 26.33 1.49
C LYS A 515 10.00 26.67 2.45
N ASP A 516 9.88 27.94 2.84
CA ASP A 516 8.81 28.44 3.72
C ASP A 516 8.67 27.65 5.04
N GLY A 517 9.81 27.22 5.60
CA GLY A 517 9.88 26.39 6.82
C GLY A 517 9.54 24.91 6.63
N ALA A 518 9.09 24.50 5.44
CA ALA A 518 8.85 23.11 5.10
C ALA A 518 10.10 22.44 4.51
N ARG A 519 10.42 21.23 4.98
CA ARG A 519 11.54 20.41 4.53
C ARG A 519 11.07 19.23 3.70
N ARG A 520 11.68 19.06 2.52
CA ARG A 520 11.49 17.88 1.65
C ARG A 520 12.79 17.49 0.93
N TYR A 521 12.75 16.41 0.18
CA TYR A 521 13.86 15.87 -0.60
C TYR A 521 13.63 16.12 -2.09
N LYS A 522 14.54 16.84 -2.74
CA LYS A 522 14.45 17.16 -4.17
C LYS A 522 14.64 15.93 -5.05
N ARG A 523 13.91 15.86 -6.16
CA ARG A 523 13.90 14.73 -7.10
C ARG A 523 13.52 13.40 -6.43
N LEU A 524 12.60 13.46 -5.48
CA LEU A 524 11.87 12.34 -4.91
C LEU A 524 10.40 12.70 -5.06
N SER A 525 9.54 11.74 -5.42
CA SER A 525 8.09 11.98 -5.52
C SER A 525 7.53 12.46 -4.18
N VAL A 526 6.33 13.04 -4.23
CA VAL A 526 5.56 13.39 -3.03
C VAL A 526 5.37 12.14 -2.18
N TRP A 527 4.97 11.03 -2.79
CA TRP A 527 4.78 9.76 -2.09
C TRP A 527 6.07 9.26 -1.43
N GLY A 528 7.22 9.37 -2.10
CA GLY A 528 8.52 9.04 -1.50
C GLY A 528 8.91 9.97 -0.34
N ASN A 529 8.58 11.26 -0.41
CA ASN A 529 8.76 12.19 0.70
C ASN A 529 7.86 11.85 1.90
N LEU A 530 6.61 11.44 1.64
CA LEU A 530 5.68 11.01 2.67
C LEU A 530 6.13 9.69 3.32
N TRP A 531 6.78 8.78 2.60
CA TRP A 531 7.43 7.61 3.20
C TRP A 531 8.56 7.99 4.17
N LEU A 532 9.35 9.01 3.85
CA LEU A 532 10.36 9.53 4.78
C LEU A 532 9.71 10.23 5.98
N ALA A 533 8.65 11.00 5.76
CA ALA A 533 7.89 11.61 6.85
C ALA A 533 7.28 10.55 7.79
N LEU A 534 6.65 9.52 7.22
CA LEU A 534 6.14 8.36 7.95
C LEU A 534 7.26 7.68 8.75
N ALA A 535 8.45 7.49 8.15
CA ALA A 535 9.60 6.97 8.87
C ALA A 535 9.92 7.86 10.08
N ARG A 536 9.97 9.19 9.94
CA ARG A 536 10.28 10.12 11.06
C ARG A 536 9.27 10.01 12.20
N PHE A 537 8.01 9.73 11.91
CA PHE A 537 6.94 9.54 12.90
C PHE A 537 6.65 8.07 13.20
N SER A 538 7.61 7.17 12.95
CA SER A 538 7.52 5.74 13.29
C SER A 538 8.53 5.35 14.37
N ARG A 539 8.28 4.20 14.99
CA ARG A 539 9.16 3.52 15.97
C ARG A 539 8.98 2.01 15.86
N GLU A 540 9.75 1.23 16.61
CA GLU A 540 9.58 -0.23 16.69
C GLU A 540 8.14 -0.58 17.08
N ASP A 541 7.50 -1.41 16.26
CA ASP A 541 6.10 -1.84 16.35
C ASP A 541 5.11 -0.67 16.53
N GLY A 542 5.47 0.53 16.04
CA GLY A 542 4.67 1.73 16.17
C GLY A 542 3.37 1.64 15.39
N PHE A 543 3.45 1.25 14.12
CA PHE A 543 2.26 1.07 13.28
C PHE A 543 1.44 -0.14 13.74
N ARG A 544 2.09 -1.26 14.07
CA ARG A 544 1.42 -2.43 14.69
C ARG A 544 0.61 -2.06 15.93
N GLY A 545 1.23 -1.41 16.92
CA GLY A 545 0.54 -0.98 18.12
C GLY A 545 -0.58 0.01 17.82
N PHE A 546 -0.35 0.93 16.89
CA PHE A 546 -1.38 1.89 16.50
C PHE A 546 -2.61 1.25 15.84
N ILE A 547 -2.44 0.16 15.10
CA ILE A 547 -3.55 -0.54 14.44
C ILE A 547 -4.24 -1.55 15.37
N GLN A 548 -3.49 -2.31 16.16
CA GLN A 548 -4.05 -3.35 17.04
C GLN A 548 -4.57 -2.79 18.37
N GLU A 549 -3.83 -1.89 19.01
CA GLU A 549 -4.08 -1.46 20.40
C GLU A 549 -4.64 -0.04 20.47
N GLY A 550 -4.23 0.84 19.55
CA GLY A 550 -4.75 2.21 19.45
C GLY A 550 -4.07 3.15 20.43
N ILE A 551 -4.83 4.05 21.05
CA ILE A 551 -4.32 5.00 22.04
C ILE A 551 -4.81 4.65 23.45
N PRO A 552 -4.00 4.90 24.51
CA PRO A 552 -4.43 4.74 25.89
C PRO A 552 -5.66 5.58 26.23
N ASP A 553 -6.51 5.07 27.13
CA ASP A 553 -7.74 5.75 27.58
C ASP A 553 -7.49 7.14 28.18
N ALA A 554 -6.34 7.32 28.82
CA ALA A 554 -5.90 8.61 29.36
C ALA A 554 -5.78 9.66 28.24
N TRP A 555 -5.14 9.31 27.12
CA TRP A 555 -4.98 10.19 25.97
C TRP A 555 -6.32 10.45 25.28
N ARG A 556 -7.19 9.44 25.24
CA ARG A 556 -8.51 9.51 24.62
C ARG A 556 -9.49 10.39 25.38
N ARG A 557 -9.47 10.39 26.71
CA ARG A 557 -10.50 11.07 27.53
C ARG A 557 -10.07 12.40 28.11
N GLY A 558 -8.77 12.64 28.24
CA GLY A 558 -8.26 13.85 28.87
C GLY A 558 -8.36 15.11 27.99
N PRO A 559 -7.97 16.27 28.55
CA PRO A 559 -7.99 17.53 27.84
C PRO A 559 -7.09 17.51 26.60
N VAL A 560 -7.47 18.28 25.58
CA VAL A 560 -6.72 18.35 24.31
C VAL A 560 -6.53 19.75 23.81
N LEU A 561 -5.44 19.94 23.06
CA LEU A 561 -5.27 21.10 22.20
C LEU A 561 -6.17 20.92 20.98
N ALA A 562 -7.29 21.62 20.98
CA ALA A 562 -8.30 21.55 19.93
C ALA A 562 -7.95 22.43 18.74
N ASP A 563 -7.33 23.58 18.97
CA ASP A 563 -6.90 24.48 17.91
C ASP A 563 -5.62 25.26 18.26
N ALA A 564 -4.82 25.50 17.22
CA ALA A 564 -3.61 26.31 17.25
C ALA A 564 -3.37 26.89 15.85
N ALA A 565 -3.02 28.18 15.77
CA ALA A 565 -2.84 28.87 14.50
C ALA A 565 -1.70 28.25 13.67
N TYR A 566 -2.04 27.64 12.53
CA TYR A 566 -1.06 27.17 11.54
C TYR A 566 -0.91 28.22 10.43
N PRO A 567 0.33 28.55 10.00
CA PRO A 567 1.58 27.89 10.35
C PRO A 567 2.35 28.52 11.53
N GLU A 568 1.76 29.48 12.26
CA GLU A 568 2.42 30.26 13.31
C GLU A 568 2.87 29.42 14.52
N VAL A 569 2.11 28.37 14.87
CA VAL A 569 2.34 27.48 16.02
C VAL A 569 2.55 26.05 15.54
N LEU A 570 3.76 25.52 15.76
CA LEU A 570 4.09 24.13 15.52
C LEU A 570 4.03 23.35 16.84
N VAL A 571 3.26 22.25 16.83
CA VAL A 571 3.04 21.43 18.03
C VAL A 571 4.10 20.32 18.05
N ALA A 572 5.12 20.49 18.88
CA ALA A 572 6.20 19.52 19.05
C ALA A 572 5.78 18.33 19.91
N LYS A 573 4.94 18.59 20.92
CA LYS A 573 4.39 17.56 21.80
C LYS A 573 3.01 17.99 22.29
N ALA A 574 2.08 17.05 22.41
CA ALA A 574 0.82 17.24 23.13
C ALA A 574 0.36 15.93 23.75
N VAL A 575 0.34 15.83 25.07
CA VAL A 575 -0.04 14.60 25.78
C VAL A 575 -0.94 14.91 26.97
N SER A 576 -1.90 14.03 27.23
CA SER A 576 -2.75 14.10 28.40
C SER A 576 -2.59 12.85 29.26
N ASP A 577 -2.66 13.00 30.58
CA ASP A 577 -2.74 11.89 31.53
C ASP A 577 -4.20 11.50 31.88
N GLY A 578 -5.19 12.10 31.20
CA GLY A 578 -6.61 11.96 31.49
C GLY A 578 -7.21 13.13 32.27
N THR A 579 -6.39 13.96 32.90
CA THR A 579 -6.83 15.12 33.70
C THR A 579 -6.06 16.41 33.42
N SER A 580 -4.79 16.28 33.02
CA SER A 580 -3.90 17.36 32.65
C SER A 580 -3.56 17.34 31.16
N LEU A 581 -2.99 18.42 30.66
CA LEU A 581 -2.50 18.54 29.29
C LEU A 581 -1.12 19.21 29.29
N ASP A 582 -0.13 18.51 28.75
CA ASP A 582 1.24 19.01 28.57
C ASP A 582 1.53 19.22 27.08
N LEU A 583 1.97 20.43 26.75
CA LEU A 583 2.29 20.86 25.41
C LEU A 583 3.75 21.31 25.31
N VAL A 584 4.35 21.05 24.16
CA VAL A 584 5.58 21.73 23.73
C VAL A 584 5.31 22.35 22.37
N LEU A 585 5.48 23.67 22.29
CA LEU A 585 5.15 24.49 21.13
C LEU A 585 6.41 25.18 20.61
N ARG A 586 6.48 25.41 19.30
CA ARG A 586 7.55 26.18 18.65
C ARG A 586 6.99 27.15 17.61
N PRO A 587 7.57 28.35 17.47
CA PRO A 587 7.15 29.30 16.45
C PRO A 587 7.45 28.74 15.07
N GLY A 588 6.51 28.89 14.16
CA GLY A 588 6.71 28.42 12.80
C GLY A 588 7.32 29.46 11.86
N ASN A 589 6.81 30.70 11.87
CA ASN A 589 7.27 31.80 11.00
C ASN A 589 8.03 32.89 11.78
N GLY A 590 8.28 32.66 13.07
CA GLY A 590 8.88 33.62 13.99
C GLY A 590 8.02 33.87 15.23
N PRO A 591 8.46 34.74 16.14
CA PRO A 591 7.75 35.03 17.38
C PRO A 591 6.31 35.48 17.16
N VAL A 592 5.38 34.93 17.93
CA VAL A 592 3.95 35.22 17.80
C VAL A 592 3.26 35.27 19.17
N ARG A 593 2.34 36.22 19.35
CA ARG A 593 1.34 36.17 20.42
C ARG A 593 0.05 35.64 19.82
N THR A 594 -0.48 34.58 20.41
CA THR A 594 -1.65 33.88 19.85
C THR A 594 -2.44 33.19 20.96
N THR A 595 -3.58 32.62 20.59
CA THR A 595 -4.50 31.91 21.48
C THR A 595 -4.51 30.44 21.11
N LEU A 596 -4.52 29.58 22.12
CA LEU A 596 -4.76 28.14 22.00
C LEU A 596 -6.19 27.84 22.43
N ALA A 597 -6.88 26.97 21.68
CA ALA A 597 -8.18 26.45 22.11
C ALA A 597 -8.00 25.08 22.75
N ILE A 598 -8.50 24.93 23.96
CA ILE A 598 -8.45 23.70 24.74
C ILE A 598 -9.87 23.15 24.86
N GLU A 599 -10.03 21.85 24.66
CA GLU A 599 -11.31 21.13 24.83
C GLU A 599 -11.13 19.93 25.77
N ARG A 600 -12.25 19.30 26.14
CA ARG A 600 -12.30 18.15 27.05
C ARG A 600 -11.76 18.45 28.45
N LEU A 601 -11.85 19.70 28.89
CA LEU A 601 -11.71 20.05 30.30
C LEU A 601 -12.96 19.61 31.06
N THR A 602 -12.86 19.45 32.37
CA THR A 602 -14.02 19.18 33.22
C THR A 602 -14.85 20.47 33.32
N PRO A 603 -16.11 20.49 32.88
CA PRO A 603 -16.92 21.71 32.87
C PRO A 603 -16.97 22.41 34.23
N GLY A 604 -16.89 23.74 34.22
CA GLY A 604 -16.98 24.58 35.42
C GLY A 604 -15.79 24.50 36.39
N HIS A 605 -14.76 23.72 36.10
CA HIS A 605 -13.58 23.59 36.97
C HIS A 605 -12.51 24.64 36.63
N ALA A 606 -11.77 25.04 37.67
CA ALA A 606 -10.58 25.85 37.55
C ALA A 606 -9.33 25.00 37.30
N TYR A 607 -8.40 25.55 36.52
CA TYR A 607 -7.14 24.92 36.15
C TYR A 607 -6.00 25.92 36.33
N THR A 608 -4.86 25.40 36.79
CA THR A 608 -3.59 26.14 36.83
C THR A 608 -2.86 25.94 35.50
N VAL A 609 -2.32 27.04 34.97
CA VAL A 609 -1.65 27.09 33.68
C VAL A 609 -0.24 27.62 33.84
N THR A 610 0.73 26.90 33.29
CA THR A 610 2.12 27.38 33.15
C THR A 610 2.43 27.67 31.68
N GLY A 611 3.33 28.63 31.41
CA GLY A 611 3.70 29.00 30.03
C GLY A 611 2.70 29.90 29.30
N ALA A 612 1.58 30.26 29.92
CA ALA A 612 0.58 31.19 29.39
C ALA A 612 0.67 32.58 30.03
N LEU A 613 -0.04 33.56 29.45
CA LEU A 613 -0.15 34.91 30.02
C LEU A 613 -1.02 34.95 31.28
N SER A 614 -2.05 34.11 31.35
CA SER A 614 -2.87 33.93 32.55
C SER A 614 -2.42 32.68 33.30
N PRO A 615 -2.18 32.74 34.62
CA PRO A 615 -1.78 31.59 35.42
C PRO A 615 -2.96 30.65 35.74
N GLU A 616 -4.18 31.09 35.48
CA GLU A 616 -5.41 30.35 35.76
C GLU A 616 -6.33 30.40 34.53
N LEU A 617 -7.06 29.31 34.31
CA LEU A 617 -8.17 29.24 33.36
C LEU A 617 -9.36 28.56 34.01
N ALA A 618 -10.58 28.92 33.59
CA ALA A 618 -11.80 28.24 33.97
C ALA A 618 -12.42 27.61 32.71
N ALA A 619 -12.83 26.35 32.82
CA ALA A 619 -13.53 25.67 31.74
C ALA A 619 -14.99 26.15 31.67
N ASP A 620 -15.50 26.38 30.46
CA ASP A 620 -16.91 26.71 30.22
C ASP A 620 -17.84 25.49 30.46
N ALA A 621 -19.14 25.67 30.16
CA ALA A 621 -20.15 24.62 30.35
C ALA A 621 -19.94 23.41 29.42
N GLU A 622 -19.25 23.61 28.30
CA GLU A 622 -18.90 22.60 27.31
C GLU A 622 -17.50 21.99 27.55
N GLY A 623 -16.79 22.41 28.59
CA GLY A 623 -15.45 21.93 28.90
C GLY A 623 -14.37 22.51 27.98
N ARG A 624 -14.56 23.74 27.50
CA ARG A 624 -13.62 24.47 26.63
C ARG A 624 -13.00 25.67 27.35
N ALA A 625 -11.82 26.06 26.89
CA ALA A 625 -11.15 27.27 27.33
C ALA A 625 -10.20 27.83 26.27
N LEU A 626 -9.91 29.12 26.37
CA LEU A 626 -8.93 29.81 25.55
C LEU A 626 -7.72 30.23 26.40
N VAL A 627 -6.52 30.01 25.87
CA VAL A 627 -5.26 30.30 26.57
C VAL A 627 -4.40 31.19 25.68
N GLU A 628 -4.12 32.41 26.12
CA GLU A 628 -3.18 33.31 25.42
C GLU A 628 -1.73 32.97 25.79
N ILE A 629 -0.87 32.87 24.77
CA ILE A 629 0.55 32.60 24.90
C ILE A 629 1.40 33.62 24.15
N VAL A 630 2.67 33.76 24.55
CA VAL A 630 3.71 34.45 23.78
C VAL A 630 4.77 33.43 23.41
N LEU A 631 4.81 33.06 22.13
CA LEU A 631 5.66 32.01 21.60
C LEU A 631 6.85 32.62 20.86
N ASN A 632 7.98 32.75 21.55
CA ASN A 632 9.22 33.31 20.98
C ASN A 632 10.19 32.23 20.46
N ASP A 633 10.23 31.08 21.13
CA ASP A 633 11.07 29.91 20.84
C ASP A 633 10.32 28.65 21.34
N ARG A 634 11.00 27.61 21.83
CA ARG A 634 10.38 26.47 22.51
C ARG A 634 9.66 26.91 23.78
N LEU A 635 8.34 26.69 23.84
CA LEU A 635 7.49 26.98 24.99
C LEU A 635 6.84 25.70 25.50
N GLU A 636 6.99 25.44 26.79
CA GLU A 636 6.23 24.42 27.50
C GLU A 636 4.97 25.06 28.09
N VAL A 637 3.82 24.43 27.87
CA VAL A 637 2.55 24.84 28.46
C VAL A 637 1.97 23.63 29.18
N SER A 638 1.68 23.75 30.46
CA SER A 638 1.02 22.70 31.24
C SER A 638 -0.29 23.24 31.81
N ILE A 639 -1.36 22.46 31.63
CA ILE A 639 -2.70 22.75 32.14
C ILE A 639 -3.04 21.63 33.11
N THR A 640 -3.14 21.97 34.39
CA THR A 640 -3.40 21.03 35.48
C THR A 640 -4.65 21.44 36.24
N ARG A 641 -5.50 20.48 36.62
CA ARG A 641 -6.68 20.78 37.42
C ARG A 641 -6.23 21.38 38.76
N ALA A 642 -6.80 22.52 39.15
CA ALA A 642 -6.48 23.12 40.43
C ALA A 642 -6.83 22.15 41.56
N VAL A 643 -5.94 21.98 42.53
CA VAL A 643 -6.22 21.19 43.73
C VAL A 643 -7.17 22.03 44.60
N GLU A 644 -8.35 21.49 44.90
CA GLU A 644 -9.29 22.12 45.85
C GLU A 644 -8.70 22.27 47.26
#